data_AF-A0A3P6UKQ5-F1
#
_entry.id   AF-A0A3P6UKQ5-F1
#
_cell.length_a   1.000
_cell.length_b   1.000
_cell.length_c   1.000
_cell.angle_alpha   90.00
_cell.angle_beta   90.00
_cell.angle_gamma   90.00
#
_symmetry.space_group_name_H-M   'P 1'
#
loop_
_entity.id
_entity.type
_entity.pdbx_description
1 polymer ?
#
loop_
_entity_poly.entity_id
_entity_poly.type
_entity_poly.pdbx_seq_one_letter_code
_entity_poly.pdbx_strand_id
1 'polypeptide(L)'
;MRNEAPIQLPRKRQLPRRKWIPSVECFLVTMLFVVAVQGSYLAYVVGILTNLERRFGISSKKSGALLSFYDIGHTASVVLIGFLANNKHLPRITAAGVILSAVSMFVLALPMILFRVQSFDETSMSHHEQEYILRNICDPSRITNDDSERTCKLQEDEHLLAFYILVIGQTLAGIAAAPFNTVAYVYVDNNLADKTKSPFYLSLLSSMYAFAPAFGFALSAVVTQLSTTIFDGITSEDFLKIIPSNVIIHSDGWTGAWWLGFIIFGLLYLIGAVPLLFFPRKLLQFDSNFFEMQQLRYNYPHDYDVHQVALHENNEQSQETVCEQLKAAFAEFPRLIKNPVFTSMIIAWMFGSYLTSGYSTYLPKYIETQFGRSVSVADSYAGIVSIGSIAVSTALGGYLLTKFNPSPRKALLFLIATWSIIVITYLIGAVVGCDEPQVKQLLTDTIVINEGKFTDNLECSSDCQCHQVDLFNPVNYHTMNYFSPCHAGCHDYNLHLQKWDSCLCADNGPVENGLYVDECDAIFIYIAIVFTGLFFGNLFFMTTMMVVLRCVYDDEKVLALSFASCITNIMGFIPAPVIFGWIIDEDCLLWHSKCPDDRGNCVVYDNKAFRQSFHLTSAGFQAFAVISVVICYFFSCKFTFPEEEEEEEEEEEEVYDEYDEKKADQFIGSSRIVQSVL
;
A
#
# COMPACT_ATOMS: atom_id res chain seq x y z
N MET A 1 -45.95 26.00 -61.59
CA MET A 1 -45.04 24.85 -61.36
C MET A 1 -44.05 25.20 -60.26
N ARG A 2 -44.32 24.75 -59.03
CA ARG A 2 -43.30 24.47 -58.01
C ARG A 2 -43.79 23.22 -57.29
N ASN A 3 -43.11 22.11 -57.54
CA ASN A 3 -43.35 20.84 -56.88
C ASN A 3 -42.81 20.94 -55.46
N GLU A 4 -43.69 20.87 -54.47
CA GLU A 4 -43.30 20.55 -53.10
C GLU A 4 -43.10 19.03 -53.03
N ALA A 5 -41.85 18.60 -52.83
CA ALA A 5 -41.53 17.22 -52.53
C ALA A 5 -41.89 16.93 -51.06
N PRO A 6 -42.54 15.81 -50.74
CA PRO A 6 -42.87 15.48 -49.37
C PRO A 6 -41.61 15.08 -48.59
N ILE A 7 -41.45 15.66 -47.40
CA ILE A 7 -40.42 15.29 -46.42
C ILE A 7 -40.67 13.83 -46.01
N GLN A 8 -39.82 12.91 -46.48
CA GLN A 8 -39.83 11.52 -46.01
C GLN A 8 -39.10 11.45 -44.66
N LEU A 9 -39.86 11.30 -43.57
CA LEU A 9 -39.32 10.92 -42.26
C LEU A 9 -38.61 9.56 -42.38
N PRO A 10 -37.39 9.41 -41.81
CA PRO A 10 -36.66 8.15 -41.88
C PRO A 10 -37.40 7.08 -41.08
N ARG A 11 -37.67 5.97 -41.78
CA ARG A 11 -38.31 4.76 -41.28
C ARG A 11 -37.52 4.22 -40.07
N LYS A 12 -38.15 4.15 -38.88
CA LYS A 12 -37.60 3.49 -37.68
C LYS A 12 -37.07 2.10 -38.06
N ARG A 13 -35.75 1.96 -38.19
CA ARG A 13 -35.09 0.66 -38.33
C ARG A 13 -35.21 -0.03 -36.97
N GLN A 14 -36.05 -1.06 -36.91
CA GLN A 14 -36.10 -1.96 -35.76
C GLN A 14 -34.69 -2.56 -35.56
N LEU A 15 -34.03 -2.20 -34.46
CA LEU A 15 -32.76 -2.78 -34.04
C LEU A 15 -32.99 -4.26 -33.69
N PRO A 16 -32.29 -5.21 -34.35
CA PRO A 16 -32.42 -6.62 -34.01
C PRO A 16 -31.50 -6.97 -32.83
N ARG A 17 -32.08 -7.69 -31.86
CA ARG A 17 -31.47 -8.51 -30.80
C ARG A 17 -30.47 -7.83 -29.86
N ARG A 18 -30.77 -7.89 -28.55
CA ARG A 18 -29.86 -7.70 -27.39
C ARG A 18 -28.44 -8.18 -27.72
N LYS A 19 -27.60 -7.27 -28.22
CA LYS A 19 -26.15 -7.37 -28.13
C LYS A 19 -25.78 -6.62 -26.87
N TRP A 20 -24.81 -7.13 -26.10
CA TRP A 20 -24.18 -6.38 -25.03
C TRP A 20 -23.79 -5.01 -25.59
N ILE A 21 -24.46 -3.95 -25.15
CA ILE A 21 -24.08 -2.58 -25.49
C ILE A 21 -23.04 -2.22 -24.43
N PRO A 22 -21.76 -2.03 -24.80
CA PRO A 22 -20.75 -1.59 -23.86
C PRO A 22 -21.21 -0.22 -23.32
N SER A 23 -21.29 -0.09 -22.00
CA SER A 23 -21.69 1.16 -21.32
C SER A 23 -20.57 1.63 -20.40
N VAL A 24 -20.60 2.92 -20.03
CA VAL A 24 -19.60 3.49 -19.10
C VAL A 24 -19.71 2.82 -17.74
N GLU A 25 -20.91 2.48 -17.30
CA GLU A 25 -21.17 1.78 -16.03
C GLU A 25 -20.55 0.37 -16.04
N CYS A 26 -20.63 -0.35 -17.17
CA CYS A 26 -20.00 -1.66 -17.30
C CYS A 26 -18.47 -1.57 -17.25
N PHE A 27 -17.89 -0.54 -17.88
CA PHE A 27 -16.45 -0.26 -17.78
C PHE A 27 -16.06 0.08 -16.35
N LEU A 28 -16.84 0.92 -15.67
CA LEU A 28 -16.62 1.31 -14.28
C LEU A 28 -16.63 0.09 -13.35
N VAL A 29 -17.62 -0.79 -13.45
CA VAL A 29 -17.71 -2.01 -12.63
C VAL A 29 -16.49 -2.92 -12.86
N THR A 30 -16.07 -3.06 -14.12
CA THR A 30 -14.86 -3.83 -14.46
C THR A 30 -13.62 -3.20 -13.83
N MET A 31 -13.51 -1.87 -13.88
CA MET A 31 -12.39 -1.14 -13.28
C MET A 31 -12.38 -1.20 -11.76
N LEU A 32 -13.55 -1.11 -11.11
CA LEU A 32 -13.67 -1.28 -9.66
C LEU A 32 -13.16 -2.66 -9.22
N PHE A 33 -13.48 -3.70 -10.00
CA PHE A 33 -12.95 -5.03 -9.74
C PHE A 33 -11.42 -5.09 -9.89
N VAL A 34 -10.85 -4.51 -10.95
CA VAL A 34 -9.39 -4.47 -11.16
C VAL A 34 -8.67 -3.70 -10.04
N VAL A 35 -9.21 -2.54 -9.66
CA VAL A 35 -8.69 -1.71 -8.56
C VAL A 35 -8.80 -2.45 -7.23
N ALA A 36 -9.90 -3.18 -7.01
CA ALA A 36 -10.05 -4.02 -5.82
C ALA A 36 -8.95 -5.08 -5.76
N VAL A 37 -8.72 -5.82 -6.86
CA VAL A 37 -7.65 -6.83 -6.93
C VAL A 37 -6.28 -6.22 -6.65
N GLN A 38 -5.98 -5.03 -7.18
CA GLN A 38 -4.71 -4.35 -6.94
C GLN A 38 -4.52 -3.93 -5.48
N GLY A 39 -5.50 -3.25 -4.87
CA GLY A 39 -5.39 -2.84 -3.48
C GLY A 39 -5.31 -4.02 -2.52
N SER A 40 -6.02 -5.11 -2.81
CA SER A 40 -5.93 -6.37 -2.06
C SER A 40 -4.56 -7.03 -2.20
N TYR A 41 -3.98 -7.04 -3.41
CA TYR A 41 -2.63 -7.55 -3.63
C TYR A 41 -1.58 -6.79 -2.80
N LEU A 42 -1.61 -5.45 -2.80
CA LEU A 42 -0.63 -4.64 -2.07
C LEU A 42 -0.65 -4.94 -0.57
N ALA A 43 -1.85 -5.03 0.02
CA ALA A 43 -2.01 -5.40 1.42
C ALA A 43 -1.65 -6.86 1.70
N TYR A 44 -1.91 -7.76 0.75
CA TYR A 44 -1.54 -9.16 0.88
C TYR A 44 -0.03 -9.35 1.01
N VAL A 45 0.78 -8.68 0.18
CA VAL A 45 2.25 -8.75 0.25
C VAL A 45 2.74 -8.30 1.63
N VAL A 46 2.13 -7.26 2.19
CA VAL A 46 2.43 -6.77 3.54
C VAL A 46 2.08 -7.82 4.61
N GLY A 47 0.91 -8.45 4.53
CA GLY A 47 0.51 -9.49 5.50
C GLY A 47 1.38 -10.76 5.45
N ILE A 48 1.89 -11.14 4.27
CA ILE A 48 2.81 -12.30 4.16
C ILE A 48 4.28 -11.95 4.37
N LEU A 49 4.63 -10.69 4.67
CA LEU A 49 6.02 -10.22 4.71
C LEU A 49 6.87 -11.03 5.70
N THR A 50 6.35 -11.28 6.90
CA THR A 50 7.07 -12.06 7.94
C THR A 50 7.28 -13.52 7.52
N ASN A 51 6.39 -14.09 6.69
CA ASN A 51 6.57 -15.43 6.13
C ASN A 51 7.69 -15.46 5.09
N LEU A 52 7.81 -14.43 4.25
CA LEU A 52 8.89 -14.32 3.27
C LEU A 52 10.25 -14.16 3.97
N GLU A 53 10.29 -13.35 5.02
CA GLU A 53 11.48 -13.18 5.86
C GLU A 53 11.91 -14.51 6.49
N ARG A 54 10.97 -15.25 7.10
CA ARG A 54 11.24 -16.57 7.69
C ARG A 54 11.69 -17.60 6.64
N ARG A 55 11.04 -17.64 5.46
CA ARG A 55 11.32 -18.66 4.43
C ARG A 55 12.68 -18.48 3.76
N PHE A 56 13.05 -17.24 3.46
CA PHE A 56 14.23 -16.88 2.65
C PHE A 56 15.32 -16.16 3.46
N GLY A 57 15.20 -16.09 4.79
CA GLY A 57 16.20 -15.42 5.64
C GLY A 57 16.41 -13.96 5.25
N ILE A 58 15.33 -13.22 5.00
CA ILE A 58 15.41 -11.82 4.56
C ILE A 58 15.28 -10.91 5.79
N SER A 59 16.19 -9.96 5.95
CA SER A 59 16.10 -8.93 6.98
C SER A 59 14.96 -7.94 6.70
N SER A 60 14.46 -7.24 7.71
CA SER A 60 13.33 -6.31 7.55
C SER A 60 13.70 -5.13 6.64
N LYS A 61 14.95 -4.68 6.63
CA LYS A 61 15.44 -3.68 5.67
C LYS A 61 15.33 -4.16 4.22
N LYS A 62 15.69 -5.41 3.94
CA LYS A 62 15.60 -6.01 2.59
C LYS A 62 14.13 -6.22 2.19
N SER A 63 13.27 -6.63 3.12
CA SER A 63 11.84 -6.82 2.88
C SER A 63 11.12 -5.47 2.64
N GLY A 64 11.52 -4.41 3.34
CA GLY A 64 11.10 -3.04 3.04
C GLY A 64 11.51 -2.58 1.64
N ALA A 65 12.76 -2.86 1.23
CA ALA A 65 13.23 -2.54 -0.12
C ALA A 65 12.43 -3.28 -1.20
N LEU A 66 12.03 -4.53 -0.95
CA LEU A 66 11.18 -5.31 -1.85
C LEU A 66 9.85 -4.58 -2.14
N LEU A 67 9.21 -4.01 -1.11
CA LEU A 67 7.98 -3.23 -1.29
C LEU A 67 8.22 -1.94 -2.08
N SER A 68 9.33 -1.24 -1.82
CA SER A 68 9.70 -0.01 -2.54
C SER A 68 9.89 -0.24 -4.04
N PHE A 69 10.29 -1.44 -4.48
CA PHE A 69 10.45 -1.75 -5.90
C PHE A 69 9.16 -1.72 -6.72
N TYR A 70 8.00 -1.94 -6.07
CA TYR A 70 6.70 -1.71 -6.71
C TYR A 70 6.50 -0.23 -7.02
N ASP A 71 6.74 0.66 -6.04
CA ASP A 71 6.55 2.10 -6.20
C ASP A 71 7.54 2.71 -7.20
N ILE A 72 8.78 2.19 -7.25
CA ILE A 72 9.78 2.56 -8.26
C ILE A 72 9.26 2.22 -9.67
N GLY A 73 8.79 0.98 -9.87
CA GLY A 73 8.25 0.53 -11.16
C GLY A 73 7.01 1.33 -11.58
N HIS A 74 6.10 1.57 -10.64
CA HIS A 74 4.88 2.35 -10.87
C HIS A 74 5.20 3.81 -11.24
N THR A 75 6.05 4.48 -10.47
CA THR A 75 6.42 5.88 -10.70
C THR A 75 7.09 6.07 -12.05
N ALA A 76 8.03 5.18 -12.42
CA ALA A 76 8.68 5.22 -13.73
C ALA A 76 7.69 5.02 -14.89
N SER A 77 6.73 4.11 -14.73
CA SER A 77 5.77 3.77 -15.80
C SER A 77 4.62 4.76 -15.95
N VAL A 78 4.15 5.39 -14.86
CA VAL A 78 3.08 6.41 -14.92
C VAL A 78 3.49 7.58 -15.81
N VAL A 79 4.73 8.05 -15.67
CA VAL A 79 5.29 9.11 -16.51
C VAL A 79 5.27 8.70 -17.98
N LEU A 80 5.74 7.50 -18.31
CA LEU A 80 5.81 7.00 -19.69
C LEU A 80 4.43 6.83 -20.34
N ILE A 81 3.44 6.33 -19.59
CA ILE A 81 2.11 6.05 -20.13
C ILE A 81 1.32 7.30 -20.44
N GLY A 82 1.47 8.37 -19.64
CA GLY A 82 0.88 9.67 -19.93
C GLY A 82 1.22 10.15 -21.36
N PHE A 83 2.44 9.89 -21.82
CA PHE A 83 2.88 10.22 -23.18
C PHE A 83 2.41 9.22 -24.24
N LEU A 84 2.49 7.92 -23.94
CA LEU A 84 2.24 6.85 -24.92
C LEU A 84 0.75 6.56 -25.16
N ALA A 85 -0.13 6.95 -24.23
CA ALA A 85 -1.57 6.68 -24.31
C ALA A 85 -2.33 7.64 -25.23
N ASN A 86 -1.74 8.79 -25.58
CA ASN A 86 -2.35 9.79 -26.46
C ASN A 86 -2.71 9.18 -27.82
N ASN A 87 -3.96 9.39 -28.25
CA ASN A 87 -4.51 8.89 -29.52
C ASN A 87 -4.43 7.36 -29.74
N LYS A 88 -4.31 6.57 -28.68
CA LYS A 88 -4.37 5.10 -28.77
C LYS A 88 -5.72 4.55 -28.31
N HIS A 89 -5.82 3.23 -28.27
CA HIS A 89 -7.03 2.53 -27.84
C HIS A 89 -6.99 2.30 -26.32
N LEU A 90 -7.43 3.30 -25.55
CA LEU A 90 -7.32 3.35 -24.09
C LEU A 90 -7.72 2.02 -23.40
N PRO A 91 -8.91 1.43 -23.65
CA PRO A 91 -9.28 0.16 -23.01
C PRO A 91 -8.34 -1.01 -23.27
N ARG A 92 -7.67 -1.06 -24.44
CA ARG A 92 -6.73 -2.14 -24.78
C ARG A 92 -5.39 -1.93 -24.08
N ILE A 93 -4.97 -0.68 -23.88
CA ILE A 93 -3.77 -0.36 -23.10
C ILE A 93 -4.02 -0.74 -21.63
N THR A 94 -5.19 -0.38 -21.09
CA THR A 94 -5.64 -0.80 -19.76
C THR A 94 -5.66 -2.33 -19.65
N ALA A 95 -6.27 -3.04 -20.61
CA ALA A 95 -6.30 -4.50 -20.62
C ALA A 95 -4.89 -5.13 -20.67
N ALA A 96 -3.97 -4.57 -21.47
CA ALA A 96 -2.58 -5.02 -21.54
C ALA A 96 -1.86 -4.85 -20.18
N GLY A 97 -2.10 -3.74 -19.48
CA GLY A 97 -1.64 -3.54 -18.11
C GLY A 97 -2.15 -4.60 -17.15
N VAL A 98 -3.45 -4.87 -17.18
CA VAL A 98 -4.08 -5.89 -16.32
C VAL A 98 -3.53 -7.30 -16.61
N ILE A 99 -3.32 -7.65 -17.87
CA ILE A 99 -2.69 -8.93 -18.25
C ILE A 99 -1.24 -8.99 -17.75
N LEU A 100 -0.50 -7.89 -17.85
CA LEU A 100 0.86 -7.81 -17.35
C LEU A 100 0.92 -7.94 -15.81
N SER A 101 -0.07 -7.39 -15.10
CA SER A 101 -0.22 -7.61 -13.65
C SER A 101 -0.51 -9.06 -13.32
N ALA A 102 -1.30 -9.78 -14.14
CA ALA A 102 -1.48 -11.21 -13.94
C ALA A 102 -0.15 -11.97 -14.09
N VAL A 103 0.65 -11.62 -15.10
CA VAL A 103 1.99 -12.22 -15.31
C VAL A 103 2.91 -11.94 -14.12
N SER A 104 2.93 -10.71 -13.59
CA SER A 104 3.76 -10.39 -12.44
C SER A 104 3.38 -11.18 -11.20
N MET A 105 2.08 -11.46 -10.97
CA MET A 105 1.66 -12.32 -9.87
C MET A 105 2.20 -13.75 -10.01
N PHE A 106 2.20 -14.32 -11.22
CA PHE A 106 2.79 -15.65 -11.44
C PHE A 106 4.31 -15.65 -11.26
N VAL A 107 4.99 -14.55 -11.61
CA VAL A 107 6.43 -14.37 -11.30
C VAL A 107 6.67 -14.33 -9.79
N LEU A 108 5.81 -13.64 -9.02
CA LEU A 108 5.91 -13.60 -7.56
C LEU A 108 5.65 -14.96 -6.90
N ALA A 109 4.83 -15.82 -7.52
CA ALA A 109 4.62 -17.20 -7.06
C ALA A 109 5.76 -18.16 -7.45
N LEU A 110 6.60 -17.80 -8.42
CA LEU A 110 7.64 -18.66 -9.00
C LEU A 110 8.67 -19.20 -8.00
N PRO A 111 9.14 -18.46 -6.97
CA PRO A 111 10.12 -18.98 -6.02
C PRO A 111 9.66 -20.26 -5.33
N MET A 112 8.35 -20.45 -5.10
CA MET A 112 7.82 -21.69 -4.54
C MET A 112 8.02 -22.89 -5.48
N ILE A 113 7.90 -22.68 -6.79
CA ILE A 113 8.03 -23.75 -7.80
C ILE A 113 9.51 -24.13 -7.96
N LEU A 114 10.39 -23.13 -7.97
CA LEU A 114 11.83 -23.34 -8.17
C LEU A 114 12.53 -23.89 -6.92
N PHE A 115 12.20 -23.37 -5.74
CA PHE A 115 12.80 -23.75 -4.46
C PHE A 115 11.82 -24.54 -3.61
N ARG A 116 11.07 -25.44 -4.26
CA ARG A 116 10.12 -26.32 -3.58
C ARG A 116 10.84 -27.01 -2.43
N VAL A 117 10.22 -27.02 -1.24
CA VAL A 117 10.65 -27.89 -0.15
C VAL A 117 10.61 -29.31 -0.70
N GLN A 118 11.77 -29.92 -0.89
CA GLN A 118 11.90 -31.22 -1.53
C GLN A 118 10.95 -32.20 -0.82
N SER A 119 9.96 -32.74 -1.53
CA SER A 119 9.09 -33.78 -1.00
C SER A 119 9.96 -35.03 -0.82
N PHE A 120 10.39 -35.26 0.42
CA PHE A 120 11.20 -36.41 0.76
C PHE A 120 10.31 -37.66 0.69
N ASP A 121 10.77 -38.69 -0.03
CA ASP A 121 10.25 -40.06 0.03
C ASP A 121 10.24 -40.54 1.50
N GLU A 122 9.35 -41.46 1.90
CA GLU A 122 9.20 -41.92 3.30
C GLU A 122 10.55 -42.35 3.92
N THR A 123 11.42 -42.98 3.13
CA THR A 123 12.78 -43.36 3.55
C THR A 123 13.69 -42.15 3.79
N SER A 124 13.60 -41.10 2.98
CA SER A 124 14.37 -39.86 3.18
C SER A 124 13.83 -38.98 4.30
N MET A 125 12.51 -39.01 4.58
CA MET A 125 11.95 -38.36 5.77
C MET A 125 12.52 -38.96 7.05
N SER A 126 12.59 -40.28 7.15
CA SER A 126 13.15 -40.95 8.33
C SER A 126 14.62 -40.59 8.56
N HIS A 127 15.41 -40.44 7.49
CA HIS A 127 16.81 -40.04 7.59
C HIS A 127 16.98 -38.58 8.04
N HIS A 128 16.21 -37.64 7.47
CA HIS A 128 16.27 -36.24 7.88
C HIS A 128 15.72 -36.00 9.29
N GLU A 129 14.69 -36.73 9.68
CA GLU A 129 14.16 -36.68 11.04
C GLU A 129 15.20 -37.18 12.06
N GLN A 130 15.88 -38.30 11.75
CA GLN A 130 16.97 -38.82 12.57
C GLN A 130 18.14 -37.83 12.66
N GLU A 131 18.51 -37.21 11.54
CA GLU A 131 19.57 -36.19 11.47
C GLU A 131 19.21 -34.94 12.28
N TYR A 132 17.96 -34.46 12.17
CA TYR A 132 17.44 -33.35 12.96
C TYR A 132 17.47 -33.67 14.46
N ILE A 133 17.07 -34.87 14.86
CA ILE A 133 17.12 -35.32 16.26
C ILE A 133 18.58 -35.33 16.75
N LEU A 134 19.47 -36.02 16.04
CA LEU A 134 20.90 -36.12 16.39
C LEU A 134 21.58 -34.75 16.47
N ARG A 135 21.19 -33.79 15.63
CA ARG A 135 21.73 -32.43 15.63
C ARG A 135 21.25 -31.60 16.83
N ASN A 136 20.11 -31.93 17.43
CA ASN A 136 19.50 -31.12 18.49
C ASN A 136 19.54 -31.76 19.88
N ILE A 137 19.82 -33.06 20.03
CA ILE A 137 20.03 -33.68 21.35
C ILE A 137 21.32 -33.22 22.03
N CYS A 138 21.36 -33.32 23.35
CA CYS A 138 22.59 -33.26 24.13
C CYS A 138 23.44 -34.51 23.83
N ASP A 139 24.59 -34.32 23.20
CA ASP A 139 25.55 -35.40 22.92
C ASP A 139 26.98 -34.95 23.28
N PRO A 140 27.58 -35.53 24.34
CA PRO A 140 28.96 -35.24 24.73
C PRO A 140 30.02 -35.61 23.70
N SER A 141 29.68 -36.52 22.76
CA SER A 141 30.59 -37.04 21.73
C SER A 141 30.29 -36.47 20.34
N ARG A 142 29.60 -35.33 20.25
CA ARG A 142 29.26 -34.68 18.99
C ARG A 142 30.51 -34.42 18.13
N ILE A 143 30.55 -35.01 16.94
CA ILE A 143 31.62 -34.83 15.94
C ILE A 143 31.06 -34.01 14.78
N THR A 144 31.79 -32.97 14.37
CA THR A 144 31.42 -32.10 13.26
C THR A 144 31.70 -32.77 11.91
N ASN A 145 30.72 -32.70 11.00
CA ASN A 145 30.98 -32.88 9.57
C ASN A 145 31.12 -31.49 8.94
N ASP A 146 32.25 -31.26 8.26
CA ASP A 146 32.66 -30.01 7.58
C ASP A 146 31.83 -29.68 6.32
N ASP A 147 30.67 -30.32 6.14
CA ASP A 147 29.74 -30.11 5.01
C ASP A 147 28.82 -28.89 5.20
N SER A 148 28.93 -28.19 6.34
CA SER A 148 28.12 -27.02 6.67
C SER A 148 28.39 -25.83 5.73
N GLU A 149 29.65 -25.58 5.35
CA GLU A 149 30.02 -24.43 4.52
C GLU A 149 29.46 -24.55 3.09
N ARG A 150 29.46 -25.76 2.52
CA ARG A 150 28.93 -26.02 1.17
C ARG A 150 27.40 -25.93 1.13
N THR A 151 26.74 -26.44 2.16
CA THR A 151 25.28 -26.37 2.31
C THR A 151 24.82 -24.92 2.50
N CYS A 152 25.62 -24.12 3.22
CA CYS A 152 25.38 -22.70 3.41
C CYS A 152 25.43 -21.89 2.12
N LYS A 153 26.47 -22.07 1.29
CA LYS A 153 26.59 -21.35 0.01
C LYS A 153 25.42 -21.64 -0.93
N LEU A 154 25.02 -22.90 -1.04
CA LEU A 154 23.86 -23.30 -1.86
C LEU A 154 22.58 -22.62 -1.38
N GLN A 155 22.37 -22.56 -0.06
CA GLN A 155 21.18 -21.96 0.51
C GLN A 155 21.17 -20.42 0.37
N GLU A 156 22.32 -19.77 0.54
CA GLU A 156 22.46 -18.33 0.31
C GLU A 156 22.14 -17.98 -1.15
N ASP A 157 22.65 -18.77 -2.10
CA ASP A 157 22.35 -18.62 -3.53
C ASP A 157 20.85 -18.79 -3.82
N GLU A 158 20.18 -19.76 -3.19
CA GLU A 158 18.72 -19.94 -3.30
C GLU A 158 17.94 -18.73 -2.77
N HIS A 159 18.29 -18.26 -1.56
CA HIS A 159 17.65 -17.11 -0.93
C HIS A 159 17.82 -15.83 -1.79
N LEU A 160 19.03 -15.61 -2.29
CA LEU A 160 19.39 -14.47 -3.12
C LEU A 160 18.67 -14.53 -4.49
N LEU A 161 18.59 -15.70 -5.12
CA LEU A 161 17.86 -15.88 -6.37
C LEU A 161 16.34 -15.70 -6.17
N ALA A 162 15.78 -16.24 -5.08
CA ALA A 162 14.38 -16.01 -4.71
C ALA A 162 14.07 -14.53 -4.52
N PHE A 163 14.94 -13.81 -3.80
CA PHE A 163 14.80 -12.37 -3.58
C PHE A 163 14.82 -11.59 -4.91
N TYR A 164 15.72 -11.93 -5.84
CA TYR A 164 15.73 -11.28 -7.16
C TYR A 164 14.46 -11.54 -7.98
N ILE A 165 13.92 -12.75 -7.93
CA ILE A 165 12.64 -13.07 -8.58
C ILE A 165 11.51 -12.22 -7.99
N LEU A 166 11.47 -12.09 -6.66
CA LEU A 166 10.48 -11.25 -5.98
C LEU A 166 10.62 -9.78 -6.36
N VAL A 167 11.84 -9.25 -6.43
CA VAL A 167 12.12 -7.87 -6.87
C VAL A 167 11.64 -7.64 -8.32
N ILE A 168 11.97 -8.56 -9.23
CA ILE A 168 11.51 -8.49 -10.63
C ILE A 168 9.98 -8.51 -10.69
N GLY A 169 9.35 -9.38 -9.91
CA GLY A 169 7.89 -9.47 -9.81
C GLY A 169 7.24 -8.17 -9.31
N GLN A 170 7.78 -7.56 -8.24
CA GLN A 170 7.29 -6.31 -7.66
C GLN A 170 7.44 -5.13 -8.64
N THR A 171 8.62 -4.98 -9.24
CA THR A 171 8.84 -3.93 -10.24
C THR A 171 7.93 -4.11 -11.46
N LEU A 172 7.75 -5.34 -11.94
CA LEU A 172 6.84 -5.63 -13.04
C LEU A 172 5.38 -5.32 -12.67
N ALA A 173 4.96 -5.66 -11.44
CA ALA A 173 3.62 -5.33 -10.94
C ALA A 173 3.39 -3.82 -10.88
N GLY A 174 4.38 -3.04 -10.44
CA GLY A 174 4.33 -1.58 -10.43
C GLY A 174 4.19 -0.99 -11.83
N ILE A 175 5.03 -1.44 -12.77
CA ILE A 175 4.96 -1.02 -14.19
C ILE A 175 3.58 -1.36 -14.78
N ALA A 176 3.09 -2.57 -14.52
CA ALA A 176 1.82 -3.07 -15.04
C ALA A 176 0.60 -2.32 -14.49
N ALA A 177 0.70 -1.71 -13.31
CA ALA A 177 -0.39 -0.98 -12.68
C ALA A 177 -0.63 0.42 -13.26
N ALA A 178 0.42 1.06 -13.77
CA ALA A 178 0.35 2.42 -14.30
C ALA A 178 -0.75 2.64 -15.39
N PRO A 179 -0.95 1.75 -16.38
CA PRO A 179 -2.01 1.89 -17.38
C PRO A 179 -3.41 2.02 -16.79
N PHE A 180 -3.76 1.21 -15.80
CA PHE A 180 -5.12 1.19 -15.26
C PHE A 180 -5.32 2.12 -14.07
N ASN A 181 -4.24 2.58 -13.43
CA ASN A 181 -4.30 3.65 -12.43
C ASN A 181 -4.46 5.05 -13.05
N THR A 182 -4.09 5.21 -14.33
CA THR A 182 -4.10 6.53 -15.01
C THR A 182 -5.11 6.59 -16.16
N VAL A 183 -4.99 5.67 -17.13
CA VAL A 183 -5.77 5.71 -18.38
C VAL A 183 -7.24 5.36 -18.13
N ALA A 184 -7.54 4.56 -17.11
CA ALA A 184 -8.92 4.18 -16.80
C ALA A 184 -9.78 5.37 -16.35
N TYR A 185 -9.22 6.25 -15.51
CA TYR A 185 -9.89 7.47 -15.05
C TYR A 185 -10.21 8.39 -16.23
N VAL A 186 -9.24 8.58 -17.11
CA VAL A 186 -9.37 9.37 -18.34
C VAL A 186 -10.42 8.78 -19.28
N TYR A 187 -10.48 7.45 -19.40
CA TYR A 187 -11.48 6.80 -20.25
C TYR A 187 -12.90 6.93 -19.69
N VAL A 188 -13.09 6.79 -18.38
CA VAL A 188 -14.40 6.99 -17.74
C VAL A 188 -14.86 8.42 -17.97
N ASP A 189 -14.01 9.41 -17.64
CA ASP A 189 -14.36 10.82 -17.82
C ASP A 189 -14.75 11.14 -19.26
N ASN A 190 -13.93 10.74 -20.23
CA ASN A 190 -14.13 11.07 -21.66
C ASN A 190 -15.40 10.46 -22.28
N ASN A 191 -15.96 9.41 -21.68
CA ASN A 191 -17.09 8.68 -22.26
C ASN A 191 -18.42 8.94 -21.55
N LEU A 192 -18.44 9.77 -20.51
CA LEU A 192 -19.68 10.20 -19.87
C LEU A 192 -20.43 11.20 -20.76
N ALA A 193 -21.70 10.89 -21.07
CA ALA A 193 -22.58 11.80 -21.79
C ALA A 193 -22.90 13.08 -20.98
N ASP A 194 -22.92 12.94 -19.66
CA ASP A 194 -23.14 14.01 -18.71
C ASP A 194 -21.90 14.16 -17.83
N LYS A 195 -21.11 15.21 -18.10
CA LYS A 195 -19.85 15.47 -17.40
C LYS A 195 -20.04 15.80 -15.92
N THR A 196 -21.23 16.24 -15.51
CA THR A 196 -21.53 16.51 -14.09
C THR A 196 -21.45 15.27 -13.20
N LYS A 197 -21.56 14.08 -13.80
CA LYS A 197 -21.45 12.79 -13.09
C LYS A 197 -20.00 12.32 -12.93
N SER A 198 -19.03 12.90 -13.63
CA SER A 198 -17.64 12.45 -13.61
C SER A 198 -17.04 12.39 -12.19
N PRO A 199 -17.17 13.43 -11.33
CA PRO A 199 -16.63 13.39 -9.98
C PRO A 199 -17.13 12.20 -9.14
N PHE A 200 -18.40 11.80 -9.30
CA PHE A 200 -18.96 10.63 -8.60
C PHE A 200 -18.30 9.32 -9.05
N TYR A 201 -18.09 9.14 -10.35
CA TYR A 201 -17.48 7.91 -10.88
C TYR A 201 -16.00 7.81 -10.49
N LEU A 202 -15.26 8.92 -10.52
CA LEU A 202 -13.85 8.95 -10.13
C LEU A 202 -13.67 8.73 -8.62
N SER A 203 -14.54 9.30 -7.78
CA SER A 203 -14.53 9.06 -6.32
C SER A 203 -14.89 7.62 -5.95
N LEU A 204 -15.76 6.96 -6.72
CA LEU A 204 -16.04 5.54 -6.53
C LEU A 204 -14.80 4.67 -6.79
N LEU A 205 -14.01 4.98 -7.84
CA LEU A 205 -12.75 4.29 -8.11
C LEU A 205 -11.73 4.53 -6.99
N SER A 206 -11.57 5.77 -6.53
CA SER A 206 -10.63 6.11 -5.45
C SER A 206 -11.04 5.52 -4.09
N SER A 207 -12.32 5.43 -3.78
CA SER A 207 -12.79 4.80 -2.53
C SER A 207 -12.51 3.29 -2.50
N MET A 208 -12.55 2.62 -3.65
CA MET A 208 -12.18 1.20 -3.74
C MET A 208 -10.71 0.98 -3.37
N TYR A 209 -9.77 1.87 -3.72
CA TYR A 209 -8.37 1.76 -3.26
C TYR A 209 -8.22 1.78 -1.75
N ALA A 210 -9.07 2.53 -1.04
CA ALA A 210 -9.03 2.61 0.42
C ALA A 210 -9.64 1.35 1.08
N PHE A 211 -10.64 0.73 0.44
CA PHE A 211 -11.33 -0.43 0.99
C PHE A 211 -10.68 -1.77 0.60
N ALA A 212 -10.10 -1.86 -0.59
CA ALA A 212 -9.51 -3.06 -1.18
C ALA A 212 -8.44 -3.77 -0.30
N PRO A 213 -7.60 -3.06 0.48
CA PRO A 213 -6.67 -3.68 1.42
C PRO A 213 -7.31 -4.69 2.38
N ALA A 214 -8.60 -4.55 2.70
CA ALA A 214 -9.33 -5.48 3.59
C ALA A 214 -9.31 -6.91 3.11
N PHE A 215 -9.56 -7.11 1.81
CA PHE A 215 -9.54 -8.45 1.24
C PHE A 215 -8.12 -9.02 1.18
N GLY A 216 -7.11 -8.15 1.07
CA GLY A 216 -5.69 -8.54 1.09
C GLY A 216 -5.26 -9.11 2.44
N PHE A 217 -5.47 -8.35 3.52
CA PHE A 217 -5.18 -8.82 4.89
C PHE A 217 -6.06 -9.99 5.30
N ALA A 218 -7.32 -10.03 4.89
CA ALA A 218 -8.17 -11.19 5.15
C ALA A 218 -7.64 -12.46 4.45
N LEU A 219 -7.21 -12.34 3.19
CA LEU A 219 -6.63 -13.46 2.47
C LEU A 219 -5.29 -13.88 3.08
N SER A 220 -4.41 -12.93 3.46
CA SER A 220 -3.13 -13.25 4.12
C SER A 220 -3.37 -13.97 5.45
N ALA A 221 -4.30 -13.50 6.28
CA ALA A 221 -4.66 -14.15 7.54
C ALA A 221 -5.13 -15.60 7.33
N VAL A 222 -5.87 -15.90 6.26
CA VAL A 222 -6.32 -17.28 5.96
C VAL A 222 -5.15 -18.13 5.45
N VAL A 223 -4.40 -17.67 4.45
CA VAL A 223 -3.35 -18.51 3.82
C VAL A 223 -2.10 -18.68 4.68
N THR A 224 -1.90 -17.82 5.68
CA THR A 224 -0.81 -17.99 6.66
C THR A 224 -1.10 -19.08 7.70
N GLN A 225 -2.39 -19.40 7.93
CA GLN A 225 -2.81 -20.56 8.73
C GLN A 225 -2.69 -21.89 7.97
N LEU A 226 -2.60 -21.83 6.64
CA LEU A 226 -2.53 -22.99 5.75
C LEU A 226 -1.08 -23.47 5.62
N SER A 227 -0.83 -24.77 5.79
CA SER A 227 0.52 -25.33 5.58
C SER A 227 0.94 -25.16 4.12
N THR A 228 2.23 -24.96 3.89
CA THR A 228 2.80 -24.95 2.53
C THR A 228 2.63 -26.27 1.78
N THR A 229 2.35 -27.36 2.50
CA THR A 229 2.25 -28.75 1.99
C THR A 229 0.84 -29.20 1.60
N ILE A 230 -0.15 -28.30 1.53
CA ILE A 230 -1.56 -28.64 1.18
C ILE A 230 -1.71 -29.44 -0.13
N PHE A 231 -0.75 -29.29 -1.05
CA PHE A 231 -0.79 -29.97 -2.34
C PHE A 231 -0.02 -31.29 -2.41
N ASP A 232 0.73 -31.68 -1.37
CA ASP A 232 1.58 -32.89 -1.39
C ASP A 232 0.86 -34.16 -0.88
N GLY A 233 -0.47 -34.11 -0.70
CA GLY A 233 -1.27 -35.26 -0.23
C GLY A 233 -2.61 -35.46 -0.94
N ILE A 234 -2.85 -34.83 -2.10
CA ILE A 234 -4.14 -34.97 -2.82
C ILE A 234 -4.14 -36.26 -3.64
N THR A 235 -4.37 -37.40 -2.98
CA THR A 235 -5.11 -38.51 -3.60
C THR A 235 -6.61 -38.24 -3.49
N SER A 236 -7.36 -38.59 -4.54
CA SER A 236 -8.75 -38.21 -4.79
C SER A 236 -9.81 -38.64 -3.75
N GLU A 237 -9.42 -39.27 -2.64
CA GLU A 237 -10.35 -39.80 -1.63
C GLU A 237 -10.42 -39.00 -0.31
N ASP A 238 -9.48 -38.09 0.00
CA ASP A 238 -9.42 -37.41 1.30
C ASP A 238 -9.76 -35.90 1.27
N PHE A 239 -10.53 -35.43 0.27
CA PHE A 239 -10.97 -34.03 0.16
C PHE A 239 -11.77 -33.52 1.38
N LEU A 240 -12.20 -34.40 2.30
CA LEU A 240 -12.97 -34.06 3.50
C LEU A 240 -12.20 -34.22 4.84
N LYS A 241 -10.89 -34.55 4.83
CA LYS A 241 -10.04 -34.55 6.04
C LYS A 241 -9.07 -33.38 6.00
N ILE A 242 -9.62 -32.18 6.04
CA ILE A 242 -8.84 -30.94 6.18
C ILE A 242 -8.33 -30.90 7.63
N ILE A 243 -7.00 -30.75 7.78
CA ILE A 243 -6.17 -30.73 9.00
C ILE A 243 -5.62 -32.11 9.41
N PRO A 244 -4.41 -32.51 8.95
CA PRO A 244 -3.59 -33.41 9.75
C PRO A 244 -3.23 -32.68 11.05
N SER A 245 -3.76 -33.16 12.16
CA SER A 245 -3.52 -32.73 13.55
C SER A 245 -2.07 -32.87 14.03
N ASN A 246 -1.10 -33.04 13.13
CA ASN A 246 0.19 -33.67 13.43
C ASN A 246 1.39 -32.80 13.03
N VAL A 247 1.17 -31.54 12.64
CA VAL A 247 2.25 -30.58 12.37
C VAL A 247 1.99 -29.38 13.26
N ILE A 248 2.84 -29.24 14.27
CA ILE A 248 2.75 -28.23 15.32
C ILE A 248 2.85 -26.85 14.69
N ILE A 249 1.80 -26.04 14.88
CA ILE A 249 1.62 -24.64 14.40
C ILE A 249 2.67 -23.68 15.00
N HIS A 250 3.60 -24.20 15.81
CA HIS A 250 4.58 -23.46 16.62
C HIS A 250 6.04 -23.89 16.41
N SER A 251 6.38 -24.69 15.39
CA SER A 251 7.79 -24.87 15.03
C SER A 251 8.28 -23.65 14.26
N ASP A 252 9.46 -23.13 14.60
CA ASP A 252 10.12 -21.98 13.93
C ASP A 252 10.30 -22.13 12.40
N GLY A 253 10.13 -23.34 11.86
CA GLY A 253 10.10 -23.63 10.43
C GLY A 253 8.73 -23.50 9.74
N TRP A 254 7.64 -23.14 10.45
CA TRP A 254 6.33 -23.01 9.80
C TRP A 254 6.27 -21.75 8.94
N THR A 255 6.27 -21.96 7.63
CA THR A 255 5.94 -20.94 6.64
C THR A 255 4.57 -21.27 6.07
N GLY A 256 3.62 -20.33 6.17
CA GLY A 256 2.29 -20.46 5.59
C GLY A 256 2.31 -20.42 4.06
N ALA A 257 1.20 -20.77 3.41
CA ALA A 257 1.07 -20.86 1.95
C ALA A 257 1.03 -19.48 1.24
N TRP A 258 2.07 -18.67 1.45
CA TRP A 258 2.22 -17.28 0.97
C TRP A 258 2.18 -17.11 -0.55
N TRP A 259 2.42 -18.17 -1.33
CA TRP A 259 2.39 -18.13 -2.79
C TRP A 259 0.97 -18.24 -3.36
N LEU A 260 0.03 -18.78 -2.57
CA LEU A 260 -1.32 -19.07 -3.03
C LEU A 260 -2.09 -17.80 -3.38
N GLY A 261 -1.93 -16.74 -2.59
CA GLY A 261 -2.59 -15.47 -2.86
C GLY A 261 -2.14 -14.85 -4.19
N PHE A 262 -0.86 -14.98 -4.56
CA PHE A 262 -0.38 -14.53 -5.86
C PHE A 262 -1.08 -15.26 -7.02
N ILE A 263 -1.26 -16.58 -6.92
CA ILE A 263 -2.00 -17.33 -7.96
C ILE A 263 -3.46 -16.87 -8.03
N ILE A 264 -4.11 -16.68 -6.89
CA ILE A 264 -5.49 -16.19 -6.82
C ILE A 264 -5.60 -14.81 -7.49
N PHE A 265 -4.74 -13.85 -7.13
CA PHE A 265 -4.76 -12.52 -7.74
C PHE A 265 -4.41 -12.54 -9.24
N GLY A 266 -3.49 -13.41 -9.67
CA GLY A 266 -3.18 -13.61 -11.09
C GLY A 266 -4.41 -14.05 -11.90
N LEU A 267 -5.17 -15.02 -11.37
CA LEU A 267 -6.42 -15.46 -11.98
C LEU A 267 -7.50 -14.38 -11.97
N LEU A 268 -7.65 -13.65 -10.86
CA LEU A 268 -8.60 -12.53 -10.76
C LEU A 268 -8.25 -11.43 -11.78
N TYR A 269 -6.99 -11.08 -11.96
CA TYR A 269 -6.59 -10.13 -13.00
C TYR A 269 -6.94 -10.62 -14.41
N LEU A 270 -6.74 -11.91 -14.72
CA LEU A 270 -7.17 -12.48 -16.01
C LEU A 270 -8.67 -12.37 -16.22
N ILE A 271 -9.48 -12.61 -15.17
CA ILE A 271 -10.93 -12.42 -15.22
C ILE A 271 -11.27 -10.95 -15.50
N GLY A 272 -10.60 -10.00 -14.85
CA GLY A 272 -10.78 -8.56 -15.06
C GLY A 272 -10.34 -8.08 -16.45
N ALA A 273 -9.34 -8.72 -17.05
CA ALA A 273 -8.84 -8.37 -18.38
C ALA A 273 -9.82 -8.72 -19.51
N VAL A 274 -10.57 -9.82 -19.38
CA VAL A 274 -11.45 -10.34 -20.44
C VAL A 274 -12.48 -9.28 -20.88
N PRO A 275 -13.30 -8.66 -19.99
CA PRO A 275 -14.24 -7.62 -20.40
C PRO A 275 -13.57 -6.41 -21.05
N LEU A 276 -12.39 -5.99 -20.55
CA LEU A 276 -11.66 -4.81 -21.04
C LEU A 276 -11.25 -4.93 -22.52
N LEU A 277 -10.96 -6.14 -23.00
CA LEU A 277 -10.57 -6.38 -24.40
C LEU A 277 -11.72 -6.11 -25.40
N PHE A 278 -12.97 -6.16 -24.96
CA PHE A 278 -14.14 -5.98 -25.82
C PHE A 278 -14.68 -4.54 -25.86
N PHE A 279 -14.17 -3.64 -25.01
CA PHE A 279 -14.62 -2.25 -25.01
C PHE A 279 -14.15 -1.50 -26.27
N PRO A 280 -15.01 -0.68 -26.89
CA PRO A 280 -14.65 0.12 -28.07
C PRO A 280 -13.78 1.32 -27.69
N ARG A 281 -13.16 1.97 -28.68
CA ARG A 281 -12.31 3.15 -28.45
C ARG A 281 -13.05 4.37 -27.90
N LYS A 282 -14.31 4.55 -28.29
CA LYS A 282 -15.23 5.59 -27.81
C LYS A 282 -16.61 4.95 -27.64
N LEU A 283 -17.27 5.19 -26.51
CA LEU A 283 -18.64 4.76 -26.21
C LEU A 283 -19.67 5.75 -26.76
N LEU A 284 -19.31 7.04 -26.79
CA LEU A 284 -20.08 8.07 -27.47
C LEU A 284 -19.80 8.02 -28.97
N GLN A 285 -20.71 7.43 -29.75
CA GLN A 285 -20.86 7.82 -31.15
C GLN A 285 -21.60 9.16 -31.13
N PHE A 286 -20.88 10.26 -31.37
CA PHE A 286 -21.52 11.53 -31.68
C PHE A 286 -22.39 11.30 -32.92
N ASP A 287 -23.70 11.31 -32.74
CA ASP A 287 -24.67 11.21 -33.82
C ASP A 287 -24.42 12.40 -34.76
N SER A 288 -24.26 12.15 -36.06
CA SER A 288 -23.92 13.16 -37.08
C SER A 288 -24.89 14.35 -37.10
N ASN A 289 -26.08 14.18 -36.50
CA ASN A 289 -27.13 15.17 -36.36
C ASN A 289 -26.81 16.25 -35.30
N PHE A 290 -25.93 15.98 -34.32
CA PHE A 290 -25.55 16.99 -33.31
C PHE A 290 -24.60 18.04 -33.91
N PHE A 291 -23.73 17.63 -34.83
CA PHE A 291 -22.85 18.55 -35.56
C PHE A 291 -23.65 19.45 -36.53
N GLU A 292 -24.67 18.90 -37.19
CA GLU A 292 -25.61 19.71 -38.00
C GLU A 292 -26.44 20.67 -37.13
N MET A 293 -26.92 20.26 -35.95
CA MET A 293 -27.64 21.16 -35.05
C MET A 293 -26.75 22.25 -34.43
N GLN A 294 -25.48 21.96 -34.17
CA GLN A 294 -24.52 22.95 -33.65
C GLN A 294 -24.06 23.93 -34.74
N GLN A 295 -23.94 23.48 -35.99
CA GLN A 295 -23.73 24.37 -37.15
C GLN A 295 -24.95 25.25 -37.46
N LEU A 296 -26.18 24.74 -37.26
CA LEU A 296 -27.39 25.54 -37.45
C LEU A 296 -27.59 26.59 -36.34
N ARG A 297 -27.10 26.35 -35.12
CA ARG A 297 -27.09 27.34 -34.03
C ARG A 297 -26.03 28.42 -34.23
N TYR A 298 -25.00 28.17 -35.04
CA TYR A 298 -23.93 29.12 -35.36
C TYR A 298 -24.30 30.16 -36.44
N ASN A 299 -25.41 29.95 -37.17
CA ASN A 299 -25.82 30.82 -38.29
C ASN A 299 -26.78 31.96 -37.91
N TYR A 300 -27.01 32.23 -36.62
CA TYR A 300 -27.79 33.41 -36.20
C TYR A 300 -26.83 34.44 -35.57
N PRO A 301 -26.57 35.57 -36.24
CA PRO A 301 -25.67 36.57 -35.69
C PRO A 301 -26.40 37.33 -34.58
N HIS A 302 -26.04 37.08 -33.33
CA HIS A 302 -26.24 38.04 -32.27
C HIS A 302 -24.92 38.79 -32.08
N ASP A 303 -24.97 40.04 -32.53
CA ASP A 303 -24.02 41.12 -32.35
C ASP A 303 -23.82 41.37 -30.85
N TYR A 304 -22.60 41.18 -30.33
CA TYR A 304 -21.93 41.97 -29.28
C TYR A 304 -20.52 41.38 -29.03
N ASP A 305 -19.51 42.24 -29.17
CA ASP A 305 -18.07 42.02 -28.97
C ASP A 305 -17.72 41.58 -27.53
N VAL A 306 -16.77 40.65 -27.38
CA VAL A 306 -15.49 40.78 -26.63
C VAL A 306 -14.70 39.46 -26.71
N HIS A 307 -13.39 39.57 -27.01
CA HIS A 307 -12.33 38.54 -27.01
C HIS A 307 -12.21 37.56 -28.19
N GLN A 308 -11.91 38.13 -29.36
CA GLN A 308 -11.07 37.49 -30.37
C GLN A 308 -9.59 37.81 -30.13
N VAL A 309 -8.86 36.88 -29.50
CA VAL A 309 -7.42 36.72 -29.72
C VAL A 309 -7.16 35.23 -29.98
N ALA A 310 -6.74 34.95 -31.22
CA ALA A 310 -6.06 33.74 -31.69
C ALA A 310 -6.84 32.41 -31.78
N LEU A 311 -7.82 32.34 -32.68
CA LEU A 311 -8.13 31.11 -33.43
C LEU A 311 -7.95 31.36 -34.93
N HIS A 312 -6.73 31.74 -35.30
CA HIS A 312 -6.29 31.66 -36.69
C HIS A 312 -4.79 31.37 -36.72
N GLU A 313 -4.39 30.21 -36.18
CA GLU A 313 -3.16 29.57 -36.62
C GLU A 313 -3.46 28.25 -37.32
N ASN A 314 -2.82 28.15 -38.47
CA ASN A 314 -2.99 27.14 -39.48
C ASN A 314 -2.69 25.74 -38.93
N ASN A 315 -3.55 24.80 -39.30
CA ASN A 315 -3.30 23.44 -39.78
C ASN A 315 -1.83 22.96 -39.91
N GLU A 316 -1.08 22.96 -38.82
CA GLU A 316 0.06 22.08 -38.56
C GLU A 316 -0.07 21.59 -37.12
N GLN A 317 -0.74 20.44 -36.96
CA GLN A 317 -0.75 19.72 -35.70
C GLN A 317 0.64 19.09 -35.53
N SER A 318 1.61 19.90 -35.11
CA SER A 318 2.90 19.41 -34.64
C SER A 318 2.61 18.46 -33.48
N GLN A 319 2.91 17.18 -33.67
CA GLN A 319 3.10 16.26 -32.56
C GLN A 319 4.27 16.82 -31.75
N GLU A 320 4.00 17.67 -30.77
CA GLU A 320 5.03 18.05 -29.79
C GLU A 320 5.65 16.79 -29.22
N THR A 321 6.97 16.77 -29.21
CA THR A 321 7.75 15.59 -28.82
C THR A 321 7.65 15.41 -27.31
N VAL A 322 7.70 14.17 -26.80
CA VAL A 322 7.68 13.85 -25.34
C VAL A 322 8.67 14.70 -24.54
N CYS A 323 9.83 15.00 -25.14
CA CYS A 323 10.86 15.82 -24.54
C CYS A 323 10.44 17.30 -24.40
N GLU A 324 9.58 17.82 -25.28
CA GLU A 324 9.11 19.22 -25.24
C GLU A 324 8.02 19.41 -24.19
N GLN A 325 7.09 18.47 -24.05
CA GLN A 325 6.07 18.49 -22.99
C GLN A 325 6.68 18.30 -21.59
N LEU A 326 7.63 17.37 -21.44
CA LEU A 326 8.39 17.25 -20.19
C LEU A 326 9.18 18.54 -19.91
N LYS A 327 9.82 19.11 -20.92
CA LYS A 327 10.59 20.35 -20.76
C LYS A 327 9.70 21.53 -20.40
N ALA A 328 8.50 21.64 -20.94
CA ALA A 328 7.50 22.64 -20.57
C ALA A 328 7.01 22.42 -19.13
N ALA A 329 6.65 21.20 -18.75
CA ALA A 329 6.26 20.87 -17.37
C ALA A 329 7.38 21.16 -16.36
N PHE A 330 8.62 20.78 -16.67
CA PHE A 330 9.80 21.09 -15.85
C PHE A 330 10.17 22.58 -15.86
N ALA A 331 9.76 23.34 -16.87
CA ALA A 331 9.96 24.80 -16.91
C ALA A 331 9.01 25.54 -15.96
N GLU A 332 7.80 25.02 -15.74
CA GLU A 332 6.82 25.56 -14.77
C GLU A 332 7.08 25.10 -13.32
N PHE A 333 7.79 23.98 -13.13
CA PHE A 333 8.13 23.44 -11.81
C PHE A 333 8.74 24.46 -10.81
N PRO A 334 9.69 25.34 -11.21
CA PRO A 334 10.24 26.35 -10.32
C PRO A 334 9.23 27.40 -9.87
N ARG A 335 8.17 27.66 -10.66
CA ARG A 335 7.10 28.60 -10.31
C ARG A 335 6.23 28.02 -9.20
N LEU A 336 5.82 26.76 -9.34
CA LEU A 336 5.04 26.04 -8.32
C LEU A 336 5.79 25.93 -6.99
N ILE A 337 7.08 25.59 -7.01
CA ILE A 337 7.88 25.50 -5.77
C ILE A 337 8.07 26.86 -5.08
N LYS A 338 8.02 27.97 -5.83
CA LYS A 338 8.07 29.31 -5.23
C LYS A 338 6.80 29.65 -4.45
N ASN A 339 5.67 28.98 -4.70
CA ASN A 339 4.47 29.15 -3.90
C ASN A 339 4.71 28.53 -2.50
N PRO A 340 4.75 29.35 -1.43
CA PRO A 340 5.11 28.86 -0.10
C PRO A 340 4.01 27.98 0.52
N VAL A 341 2.73 28.18 0.16
CA VAL A 341 1.61 27.35 0.63
C VAL A 341 1.70 25.96 -0.01
N PHE A 342 1.91 25.91 -1.33
CA PHE A 342 2.09 24.66 -2.06
C PHE A 342 3.28 23.84 -1.52
N THR A 343 4.46 24.46 -1.42
CA THR A 343 5.68 23.77 -1.01
C THR A 343 5.62 23.27 0.43
N SER A 344 5.12 24.09 1.37
CA SER A 344 4.98 23.65 2.76
C SER A 344 3.95 22.53 2.92
N MET A 345 2.87 22.54 2.13
CA MET A 345 1.89 21.45 2.13
C MET A 345 2.46 20.15 1.54
N ILE A 346 3.26 20.21 0.47
CA ILE A 346 3.93 19.01 -0.07
C ILE A 346 4.89 18.40 0.95
N ILE A 347 5.68 19.23 1.64
CA ILE A 347 6.58 18.73 2.69
C ILE A 347 5.78 18.06 3.82
N ALA A 348 4.66 18.67 4.22
CA ALA A 348 3.75 18.07 5.21
C ALA A 348 3.24 16.70 4.77
N TRP A 349 2.77 16.61 3.53
CA TRP A 349 2.24 15.37 2.97
C TRP A 349 3.33 14.30 2.76
N MET A 350 4.55 14.71 2.38
CA MET A 350 5.71 13.81 2.32
C MET A 350 5.97 13.15 3.67
N PHE A 351 6.09 13.93 4.75
CA PHE A 351 6.27 13.34 6.09
C PHE A 351 5.04 12.54 6.55
N GLY A 352 3.82 12.98 6.22
CA GLY A 352 2.59 12.24 6.48
C GLY A 352 2.53 10.88 5.77
N SER A 353 3.21 10.72 4.62
CA SER A 353 3.24 9.44 3.90
C SER A 353 4.07 8.35 4.60
N TYR A 354 4.99 8.72 5.51
CA TYR A 354 5.75 7.76 6.32
C TYR A 354 4.84 6.97 7.28
N LEU A 355 3.75 7.59 7.76
CA LEU A 355 2.70 6.89 8.51
C LEU A 355 2.04 5.84 7.62
N THR A 356 1.62 6.21 6.41
CA THR A 356 0.85 5.30 5.54
C THR A 356 1.71 4.16 4.97
N SER A 357 2.97 4.43 4.62
CA SER A 357 3.85 3.45 3.96
C SER A 357 4.82 2.75 4.93
N GLY A 358 5.39 3.46 5.91
CA GLY A 358 6.32 2.87 6.86
C GLY A 358 5.61 2.15 8.01
N TYR A 359 4.87 2.91 8.83
CA TYR A 359 4.21 2.39 10.03
C TYR A 359 3.20 1.28 9.70
N SER A 360 2.29 1.50 8.75
CA SER A 360 1.26 0.51 8.39
C SER A 360 1.83 -0.78 7.81
N THR A 361 2.98 -0.72 7.12
CA THR A 361 3.63 -1.90 6.53
C THR A 361 4.13 -2.87 7.59
N TYR A 362 4.71 -2.36 8.67
CA TYR A 362 5.26 -3.21 9.73
C TYR A 362 4.33 -3.34 10.93
N LEU A 363 3.12 -2.79 10.89
CA LEU A 363 2.15 -2.93 11.96
C LEU A 363 1.80 -4.41 12.28
N PRO A 364 1.59 -5.30 11.29
CA PRO A 364 1.39 -6.72 11.60
C PRO A 364 2.59 -7.33 12.32
N LYS A 365 3.81 -7.08 11.80
CA LYS A 365 5.07 -7.54 12.41
C LYS A 365 5.28 -7.00 13.83
N TYR A 366 4.94 -5.74 14.05
CA TYR A 366 4.96 -5.13 15.37
C TYR A 366 4.03 -5.86 16.33
N ILE A 367 2.78 -6.12 15.90
CA ILE A 367 1.79 -6.83 16.75
C ILE A 367 2.22 -8.27 17.03
N GLU A 368 2.76 -8.97 16.03
CA GLU A 368 3.31 -10.32 16.14
C GLU A 368 4.41 -10.38 17.21
N THR A 369 5.37 -9.46 17.13
CA THR A 369 6.56 -9.44 17.99
C THR A 369 6.27 -8.94 19.40
N GLN A 370 5.58 -7.82 19.53
CA GLN A 370 5.41 -7.10 20.80
C GLN A 370 4.36 -7.74 21.70
N PHE A 371 3.38 -8.42 21.13
CA PHE A 371 2.27 -9.04 21.87
C PHE A 371 2.24 -10.56 21.73
N GLY A 372 3.25 -11.17 21.12
CA GLY A 372 3.38 -12.63 21.00
C GLY A 372 2.24 -13.29 20.23
N ARG A 373 1.64 -12.60 19.26
CA ARG A 373 0.50 -13.14 18.50
C ARG A 373 0.98 -13.88 17.26
N SER A 374 0.21 -14.88 16.84
CA SER A 374 0.49 -15.57 15.58
C SER A 374 0.32 -14.61 14.39
N VAL A 375 1.02 -14.87 13.30
CA VAL A 375 1.02 -14.04 12.08
C VAL A 375 -0.40 -13.70 11.62
N SER A 376 -1.29 -14.70 11.59
CA SER A 376 -2.68 -14.55 11.15
C SER A 376 -3.52 -13.63 12.07
N VAL A 377 -3.31 -13.74 13.39
CA VAL A 377 -4.02 -12.89 14.37
C VAL A 377 -3.50 -11.45 14.27
N ALA A 378 -2.18 -11.28 14.10
CA ALA A 378 -1.56 -9.98 13.92
C ALA A 378 -2.05 -9.28 12.64
N ASP A 379 -2.12 -9.99 11.51
CA ASP A 379 -2.69 -9.50 10.25
C ASP A 379 -4.15 -9.05 10.41
N SER A 380 -4.94 -9.83 11.14
CA SER A 380 -6.35 -9.51 11.40
C SER A 380 -6.47 -8.19 12.18
N TYR A 381 -5.67 -8.01 13.24
CA TYR A 381 -5.68 -6.77 14.02
C TYR A 381 -5.13 -5.58 13.23
N ALA A 382 -4.04 -5.74 12.49
CA ALA A 382 -3.49 -4.69 11.64
C ALA A 382 -4.49 -4.26 10.56
N GLY A 383 -5.25 -5.21 10.00
CA GLY A 383 -6.35 -4.93 9.07
C GLY A 383 -7.47 -4.11 9.72
N ILE A 384 -7.92 -4.47 10.93
CA ILE A 384 -8.94 -3.72 11.67
C ILE A 384 -8.45 -2.30 12.00
N VAL A 385 -7.22 -2.19 12.50
CA VAL A 385 -6.61 -0.90 12.88
C VAL A 385 -6.44 -0.01 11.66
N SER A 386 -5.90 -0.53 10.55
CA SER A 386 -5.62 0.28 9.37
C SER A 386 -6.90 0.63 8.60
N ILE A 387 -7.66 -0.37 8.16
CA ILE A 387 -8.81 -0.14 7.26
C ILE A 387 -10.01 0.37 8.04
N GLY A 388 -10.27 -0.19 9.22
CA GLY A 388 -11.38 0.23 10.06
C GLY A 388 -11.25 1.69 10.49
N SER A 389 -10.03 2.19 10.67
CA SER A 389 -9.81 3.59 11.05
C SER A 389 -9.66 4.52 9.85
N ILE A 390 -8.75 4.26 8.91
CA ILE A 390 -8.35 5.22 7.86
C ILE A 390 -9.46 5.38 6.81
N ALA A 391 -10.04 4.29 6.32
CA ALA A 391 -11.04 4.36 5.26
C ALA A 391 -12.33 5.04 5.75
N VAL A 392 -12.80 4.67 6.94
CA VAL A 392 -14.03 5.23 7.54
C VAL A 392 -13.83 6.70 7.91
N SER A 393 -12.70 7.05 8.52
CA SER A 393 -12.43 8.44 8.90
C SER A 393 -12.23 9.36 7.71
N THR A 394 -11.49 8.94 6.67
CA THR A 394 -11.28 9.76 5.47
C THR A 394 -12.60 10.03 4.74
N ALA A 395 -13.47 9.03 4.64
CA ALA A 395 -14.81 9.19 4.05
C ALA A 395 -15.68 10.13 4.89
N LEU A 396 -15.71 9.93 6.21
CA LEU A 396 -16.46 10.78 7.13
C LEU A 396 -15.98 12.24 7.05
N GLY A 397 -14.67 12.48 7.13
CA GLY A 397 -14.16 13.84 7.13
C GLY A 397 -14.21 14.52 5.76
N GLY A 398 -14.16 13.76 4.66
CA GLY A 398 -14.54 14.25 3.34
C GLY A 398 -15.99 14.78 3.32
N TYR A 399 -16.93 14.01 3.87
CA TYR A 399 -18.32 14.48 4.05
C TYR A 399 -18.42 15.71 4.96
N LEU A 400 -17.64 15.79 6.06
CA LEU A 400 -17.63 16.96 6.94
C LEU A 400 -17.09 18.21 6.23
N LEU A 401 -16.02 18.07 5.44
CA LEU A 401 -15.47 19.17 4.63
C LEU A 401 -16.49 19.66 3.61
N THR A 402 -17.21 18.77 2.92
CA THR A 402 -18.27 19.16 1.98
C THR A 402 -19.45 19.81 2.68
N LYS A 403 -19.90 19.26 3.81
CA LYS A 403 -21.09 19.76 4.52
C LYS A 403 -20.87 21.12 5.17
N PHE A 404 -19.71 21.33 5.79
CA PHE A 404 -19.41 22.58 6.48
C PHE A 404 -18.72 23.60 5.58
N ASN A 405 -18.20 23.18 4.43
CA ASN A 405 -17.43 23.98 3.47
C ASN A 405 -16.49 25.00 4.16
N PRO A 406 -15.59 24.55 5.05
CA PRO A 406 -14.71 25.45 5.75
C PRO A 406 -13.75 26.13 4.77
N SER A 407 -13.42 27.40 5.02
CA SER A 407 -12.36 28.07 4.26
C SER A 407 -11.02 27.31 4.38
N PRO A 408 -10.11 27.40 3.40
CA PRO A 408 -8.83 26.66 3.40
C PRO A 408 -8.04 26.86 4.71
N ARG A 409 -8.04 28.09 5.24
CA ARG A 409 -7.39 28.44 6.51
C ARG A 409 -8.00 27.70 7.71
N LYS A 410 -9.33 27.55 7.77
CA LYS A 410 -10.02 26.78 8.83
C LYS A 410 -9.77 25.28 8.67
N ALA A 411 -9.79 24.78 7.43
CA ALA A 411 -9.49 23.38 7.15
C ALA A 411 -8.06 22.99 7.60
N LEU A 412 -7.08 23.88 7.40
CA LEU A 412 -5.71 23.71 7.90
C LEU A 412 -5.66 23.60 9.43
N LEU A 413 -6.45 24.39 10.16
CA LEU A 413 -6.51 24.28 11.63
C LEU A 413 -7.08 22.94 12.09
N PHE A 414 -8.11 22.42 11.42
CA PHE A 414 -8.64 21.08 11.69
C PHE A 414 -7.61 19.98 11.40
N LEU A 415 -6.83 20.14 10.32
CA LEU A 415 -5.74 19.23 9.98
C LEU A 415 -4.64 19.23 11.05
N ILE A 416 -4.20 20.42 11.52
CA ILE A 416 -3.22 20.55 12.60
C ILE A 416 -3.71 19.86 13.87
N ALA A 417 -4.97 20.09 14.26
CA ALA A 417 -5.55 19.48 15.45
C ALA A 417 -5.59 17.95 15.36
N THR A 418 -6.07 17.41 14.23
CA THR A 418 -6.19 15.96 14.04
C THR A 418 -4.83 15.27 13.91
N TRP A 419 -3.88 15.84 13.18
CA TRP A 419 -2.53 15.29 13.09
C TRP A 419 -1.76 15.36 14.41
N SER A 420 -2.04 16.35 15.26
CA SER A 420 -1.48 16.41 16.62
C SER A 420 -1.99 15.26 17.50
N ILE A 421 -3.23 14.78 17.30
CA ILE A 421 -3.76 13.60 17.99
C ILE A 421 -2.93 12.36 17.63
N ILE A 422 -2.55 12.19 16.35
CA ILE A 422 -1.69 11.06 15.92
C ILE A 422 -0.34 11.08 16.65
N VAL A 423 0.29 12.26 16.77
CA VAL A 423 1.56 12.40 17.51
C VAL A 423 1.39 11.94 18.95
N ILE A 424 0.34 12.39 19.63
CA ILE A 424 0.05 11.99 21.02
C ILE A 424 -0.18 10.49 21.13
N THR A 425 -0.96 9.90 20.23
CA THR A 425 -1.21 8.46 20.19
C THR A 425 0.09 7.67 20.05
N TYR A 426 1.03 8.11 19.20
CA TYR A 426 2.33 7.46 19.07
C TYR A 426 3.21 7.60 20.30
N LEU A 427 3.21 8.77 20.95
CA LEU A 427 3.93 8.93 22.22
C LEU A 427 3.39 7.99 23.31
N ILE A 428 2.07 7.75 23.34
CA ILE A 428 1.46 6.76 24.24
C ILE A 428 1.85 5.34 23.81
N GLY A 429 1.82 5.04 22.52
CA GLY A 429 2.21 3.73 21.96
C GLY A 429 3.67 3.35 22.27
N ALA A 430 4.58 4.33 22.43
CA ALA A 430 5.96 4.09 22.84
C ALA A 430 6.09 3.53 24.29
N VAL A 431 5.04 3.65 25.10
CA VAL A 431 5.00 3.18 26.50
C VAL A 431 4.22 1.87 26.63
N VAL A 432 3.17 1.68 25.83
CA VAL A 432 2.31 0.49 25.88
C VAL A 432 2.94 -0.64 25.09
N GLY A 433 3.32 -1.70 25.78
CA GLY A 433 3.87 -2.91 25.17
C GLY A 433 4.04 -3.99 26.23
N CYS A 434 4.69 -5.08 25.83
CA CYS A 434 4.98 -6.23 26.69
C CYS A 434 6.48 -6.47 26.65
N ASP A 435 6.98 -7.20 27.64
CA ASP A 435 8.39 -7.57 27.69
C ASP A 435 8.69 -8.72 26.73
N GLU A 436 9.91 -8.78 26.24
CA GLU A 436 10.38 -9.85 25.35
C GLU A 436 10.46 -11.21 26.07
N PRO A 437 10.25 -12.34 25.35
CA PRO A 437 10.41 -13.66 25.93
C PRO A 437 11.84 -13.88 26.41
N GLN A 438 11.98 -14.23 27.68
CA GLN A 438 13.28 -14.46 28.30
C GLN A 438 13.84 -15.82 27.87
N VAL A 439 15.01 -15.83 27.22
CA VAL A 439 15.74 -17.05 26.82
C VAL A 439 16.98 -17.19 27.69
N LYS A 440 17.10 -18.28 28.46
CA LYS A 440 18.14 -18.42 29.52
C LYS A 440 19.57 -18.27 29.02
N GLN A 441 19.87 -18.64 27.77
CA GLN A 441 21.21 -18.52 27.18
C GLN A 441 21.50 -17.16 26.55
N LEU A 442 20.51 -16.26 26.49
CA LEU A 442 20.63 -14.92 25.89
C LEU A 442 21.01 -13.84 26.91
N LEU A 443 21.04 -14.16 28.21
CA LEU A 443 21.21 -13.19 29.30
C LEU A 443 22.55 -13.32 30.01
N THR A 444 23.47 -12.38 29.77
CA THR A 444 23.88 -11.38 30.79
C THR A 444 24.86 -10.32 30.22
N ASP A 445 24.43 -9.05 30.23
CA ASP A 445 25.22 -7.86 30.58
C ASP A 445 26.70 -7.77 30.16
N THR A 446 27.03 -8.08 28.91
CA THR A 446 28.25 -7.52 28.30
C THR A 446 28.03 -7.18 26.83
N ILE A 447 28.13 -5.88 26.56
CA ILE A 447 28.30 -5.29 25.25
C ILE A 447 29.51 -5.95 24.56
N VAL A 448 29.28 -6.94 23.70
CA VAL A 448 30.13 -7.20 22.53
C VAL A 448 29.24 -7.56 21.34
N ILE A 449 28.86 -6.50 20.66
CA ILE A 449 28.50 -6.49 19.25
C ILE A 449 29.65 -7.20 18.49
N ASN A 450 29.37 -8.37 17.90
CA ASN A 450 30.02 -9.00 16.71
C ASN A 450 30.36 -10.49 16.79
N GLU A 451 30.18 -11.20 17.91
CA GLU A 451 30.22 -12.67 17.87
C GLU A 451 29.19 -13.20 18.86
N GLY A 452 28.05 -13.71 18.36
CA GLY A 452 26.97 -14.33 19.12
C GLY A 452 27.37 -15.66 19.75
N LYS A 453 28.46 -15.69 20.51
CA LYS A 453 28.85 -16.85 21.31
C LYS A 453 27.97 -16.91 22.55
N PHE A 454 26.89 -17.67 22.41
CA PHE A 454 26.16 -18.24 23.53
C PHE A 454 27.18 -18.83 24.51
N THR A 455 27.20 -18.31 25.73
CA THR A 455 28.03 -18.94 26.77
C THR A 455 27.24 -20.14 27.28
N ASP A 456 27.77 -21.35 27.03
CA ASP A 456 27.32 -22.65 27.55
C ASP A 456 27.50 -22.71 29.08
N ASN A 457 26.91 -21.76 29.82
CA ASN A 457 27.13 -21.58 31.25
C ASN A 457 26.06 -22.28 32.11
N LEU A 458 25.16 -23.08 31.51
CA LEU A 458 24.26 -23.93 32.30
C LEU A 458 25.00 -25.21 32.69
N GLU A 459 25.18 -25.43 34.00
CA GLU A 459 25.79 -26.64 34.56
C GLU A 459 25.11 -27.94 34.09
N CYS A 460 23.82 -27.89 33.74
CA CYS A 460 23.04 -29.04 33.28
C CYS A 460 23.27 -29.41 31.80
N SER A 461 23.89 -28.55 30.99
CA SER A 461 24.17 -28.80 29.57
C SER A 461 25.63 -28.56 29.17
N SER A 462 26.52 -28.32 30.14
CA SER A 462 27.95 -28.08 29.92
C SER A 462 28.64 -29.23 29.19
N ASP A 463 28.16 -30.46 29.39
CA ASP A 463 28.75 -31.67 28.84
C ASP A 463 28.22 -32.00 27.43
N CYS A 464 27.28 -31.21 26.89
CA CYS A 464 26.54 -31.51 25.67
C CYS A 464 27.16 -30.94 24.38
N GLN A 465 28.27 -30.20 24.46
CA GLN A 465 28.89 -29.47 23.34
C GLN A 465 27.89 -28.61 22.53
N CYS A 466 26.96 -27.91 23.20
CA CYS A 466 25.87 -27.19 22.54
C CYS A 466 26.30 -25.93 21.77
N HIS A 467 27.50 -25.39 22.00
CA HIS A 467 28.11 -24.36 21.15
C HIS A 467 28.16 -24.70 19.65
N GLN A 468 27.96 -25.96 19.26
CA GLN A 468 27.90 -26.42 17.87
C GLN A 468 26.47 -26.42 17.30
N VAL A 469 25.46 -26.07 18.11
CA VAL A 469 24.07 -25.90 17.70
C VAL A 469 23.86 -24.43 17.35
N ASP A 470 24.12 -24.08 16.10
CA ASP A 470 24.03 -22.68 15.64
C ASP A 470 22.60 -22.29 15.21
N LEU A 471 21.70 -23.27 15.07
CA LEU A 471 20.32 -23.03 14.65
C LEU A 471 19.41 -22.86 15.87
N PHE A 472 18.73 -21.71 15.91
CA PHE A 472 17.70 -21.46 16.92
C PHE A 472 16.50 -22.38 16.71
N ASN A 473 16.24 -23.25 17.69
CA ASN A 473 15.16 -24.24 17.72
C ASN A 473 14.54 -24.26 19.13
N PRO A 474 13.82 -23.21 19.53
CA PRO A 474 13.46 -22.96 20.90
C PRO A 474 12.60 -24.07 21.49
N VAL A 475 12.83 -24.37 22.75
CA VAL A 475 11.97 -25.21 23.58
C VAL A 475 11.67 -24.51 24.88
N ASN A 476 10.51 -24.81 25.45
CA ASN A 476 10.08 -24.23 26.71
C ASN A 476 9.69 -25.29 27.74
N TYR A 477 9.99 -24.96 29.00
CA TYR A 477 9.53 -25.70 30.17
C TYR A 477 8.82 -24.72 31.11
N HIS A 478 7.50 -24.84 31.18
CA HIS A 478 6.63 -23.86 31.83
C HIS A 478 6.84 -22.45 31.26
N THR A 479 7.50 -21.56 32.01
CA THR A 479 7.75 -20.17 31.61
C THR A 479 9.18 -19.92 31.14
N MET A 480 10.03 -20.95 31.13
CA MET A 480 11.46 -20.82 30.84
C MET A 480 11.76 -21.28 29.42
N ASN A 481 12.37 -20.41 28.62
CA ASN A 481 12.80 -20.72 27.26
C ASN A 481 14.28 -21.08 27.19
N TYR A 482 14.60 -22.05 26.34
CA TYR A 482 15.94 -22.49 26.00
C TYR A 482 16.16 -22.32 24.49
N PHE A 483 17.38 -21.95 24.09
CA PHE A 483 17.76 -21.73 22.69
C PHE A 483 17.51 -22.95 21.79
N SER A 484 17.74 -24.15 22.32
CA SER A 484 17.53 -25.42 21.62
C SER A 484 17.30 -26.56 22.62
N PRO A 485 16.88 -27.75 22.17
CA PRO A 485 16.78 -28.94 23.03
C PRO A 485 18.11 -29.35 23.65
N CYS A 486 19.23 -29.20 22.92
CA CYS A 486 20.58 -29.46 23.43
C CYS A 486 20.86 -28.59 24.64
N HIS A 487 20.58 -27.29 24.50
CA HIS A 487 20.81 -26.30 25.53
C HIS A 487 19.87 -26.49 26.74
N ALA A 488 18.75 -27.20 26.58
CA ALA A 488 17.89 -27.69 27.67
C ALA A 488 18.35 -29.03 28.28
N GLY A 489 19.42 -29.63 27.74
CA GLY A 489 20.00 -30.89 28.21
C GLY A 489 19.19 -32.14 27.83
N CYS A 490 18.40 -32.07 26.75
CA CYS A 490 17.53 -33.16 26.30
C CYS A 490 18.32 -34.28 25.62
N HIS A 491 18.15 -35.52 26.09
CA HIS A 491 18.84 -36.69 25.55
C HIS A 491 17.97 -37.49 24.56
N ASP A 492 16.65 -37.37 24.67
CA ASP A 492 15.70 -38.18 23.90
C ASP A 492 14.67 -37.31 23.17
N TYR A 493 14.12 -37.86 22.08
CA TYR A 493 12.96 -37.30 21.39
C TYR A 493 11.84 -38.33 21.31
N ASN A 494 10.69 -38.00 21.90
CA ASN A 494 9.52 -38.84 21.88
C ASN A 494 8.71 -38.59 20.61
N LEU A 495 8.86 -39.46 19.62
CA LEU A 495 8.18 -39.39 18.31
C LEU A 495 6.64 -39.43 18.43
N HIS A 496 6.09 -40.15 19.42
CA HIS A 496 4.63 -40.27 19.57
C HIS A 496 4.01 -39.01 20.19
N LEU A 497 4.72 -38.37 21.12
CA LEU A 497 4.27 -37.13 21.75
C LEU A 497 4.77 -35.87 21.04
N GLN A 498 5.69 -36.04 20.08
CA GLN A 498 6.44 -34.98 19.40
C GLN A 498 7.13 -33.99 20.36
N LYS A 499 7.66 -34.51 21.47
CA LYS A 499 8.33 -33.72 22.52
C LYS A 499 9.74 -34.22 22.77
N TRP A 500 10.63 -33.28 23.10
CA TRP A 500 11.93 -33.61 23.65
C TRP A 500 11.77 -34.05 25.09
N ASP A 501 12.54 -35.05 25.50
CA ASP A 501 12.43 -35.69 26.80
C ASP A 501 13.83 -35.92 27.41
N SER A 502 13.87 -36.36 28.66
CA SER A 502 15.11 -36.58 29.40
C SER A 502 15.98 -35.30 29.44
N CYS A 503 15.35 -34.14 29.68
CA CYS A 503 15.98 -32.82 29.64
C CYS A 503 16.48 -32.38 31.03
N LEU A 504 17.80 -32.43 31.25
CA LEU A 504 18.41 -32.13 32.55
C LEU A 504 18.14 -30.71 33.07
N CYS A 505 18.06 -29.72 32.19
CA CYS A 505 17.79 -28.34 32.58
C CYS A 505 16.30 -28.06 32.83
N ALA A 506 15.43 -29.06 32.64
CA ALA A 506 13.98 -28.98 32.77
C ALA A 506 13.46 -30.13 33.67
N ASP A 507 14.04 -30.27 34.86
CA ASP A 507 13.69 -31.27 35.87
C ASP A 507 13.69 -32.73 35.37
N ASN A 508 14.52 -33.06 34.36
CA ASN A 508 14.52 -34.36 33.66
C ASN A 508 13.17 -34.74 33.04
N GLY A 509 12.31 -33.75 32.75
CA GLY A 509 11.00 -33.94 32.16
C GLY A 509 10.94 -33.59 30.68
N PRO A 510 9.77 -33.78 30.05
CA PRO A 510 9.54 -33.38 28.67
C PRO A 510 9.40 -31.87 28.56
N VAL A 511 9.84 -31.32 27.43
CA VAL A 511 9.72 -29.89 27.08
C VAL A 511 8.85 -29.68 25.85
N GLU A 512 8.21 -28.52 25.76
CA GLU A 512 7.37 -28.13 24.63
C GLU A 512 8.22 -27.48 23.52
N ASN A 513 7.85 -27.68 22.27
CA ASN A 513 8.49 -27.00 21.13
C ASN A 513 7.98 -25.55 21.02
N GLY A 514 8.87 -24.65 20.60
CA GLY A 514 8.58 -23.24 20.39
C GLY A 514 8.87 -22.39 21.64
N LEU A 515 8.77 -21.07 21.45
CA LEU A 515 8.88 -20.12 22.55
C LEU A 515 7.59 -20.06 23.36
N TYR A 516 7.73 -20.16 24.67
CA TYR A 516 6.72 -19.69 25.59
C TYR A 516 6.75 -18.15 25.61
N VAL A 517 5.59 -17.56 25.31
CA VAL A 517 5.36 -16.12 25.34
C VAL A 517 4.19 -15.86 26.26
N ASP A 518 4.38 -14.98 27.25
CA ASP A 518 3.33 -14.63 28.19
C ASP A 518 2.14 -13.99 27.50
N GLU A 519 0.93 -14.36 27.92
CA GLU A 519 -0.28 -13.73 27.43
C GLU A 519 -0.34 -12.27 27.88
N CYS A 520 -0.21 -11.37 26.91
CA CYS A 520 -0.22 -9.94 27.19
C CYS A 520 -1.55 -9.29 26.79
N ASP A 521 -2.32 -8.86 27.79
CA ASP A 521 -3.59 -8.16 27.63
C ASP A 521 -3.44 -6.69 27.21
N ALA A 522 -2.23 -6.13 27.29
CA ALA A 522 -1.94 -4.77 26.86
C ALA A 522 -2.24 -4.55 25.36
N ILE A 523 -2.36 -5.62 24.57
CA ILE A 523 -2.74 -5.57 23.15
C ILE A 523 -4.09 -4.87 22.92
N PHE A 524 -5.10 -5.10 23.76
CA PHE A 524 -6.42 -4.51 23.56
C PHE A 524 -6.40 -3.00 23.83
N ILE A 525 -5.63 -2.59 24.84
CA ILE A 525 -5.37 -1.19 25.14
C ILE A 525 -4.62 -0.53 23.97
N TYR A 526 -3.59 -1.20 23.46
CA TYR A 526 -2.83 -0.74 22.31
C TYR A 526 -3.70 -0.55 21.06
N ILE A 527 -4.49 -1.57 20.69
CA ILE A 527 -5.40 -1.52 19.54
C ILE A 527 -6.40 -0.37 19.69
N ALA A 528 -6.99 -0.19 20.87
CA ALA A 528 -7.94 0.89 21.11
C ALA A 528 -7.30 2.28 20.95
N ILE A 529 -6.08 2.46 21.48
CA ILE A 529 -5.32 3.72 21.39
C ILE A 529 -4.96 4.02 19.93
N VAL A 530 -4.36 3.07 19.23
CA VAL A 530 -3.93 3.26 17.83
C VAL A 530 -5.13 3.43 16.90
N PHE A 531 -6.19 2.63 17.06
CA PHE A 531 -7.41 2.79 16.28
C PHE A 531 -8.01 4.18 16.46
N THR A 532 -8.12 4.65 17.71
CA THR A 532 -8.67 5.98 18.02
C THR A 532 -7.81 7.09 17.42
N GLY A 533 -6.49 7.00 17.57
CA GLY A 533 -5.56 7.99 17.03
C GLY A 533 -5.56 8.04 15.50
N LEU A 534 -5.52 6.89 14.84
CA LEU A 534 -5.59 6.81 13.38
C LEU A 534 -6.95 7.25 12.84
N PHE A 535 -8.06 6.93 13.54
CA PHE A 535 -9.40 7.34 13.13
C PHE A 535 -9.56 8.87 13.20
N PHE A 536 -9.30 9.48 14.35
CA PHE A 536 -9.44 10.94 14.47
C PHE A 536 -8.38 11.69 13.67
N GLY A 537 -7.18 11.11 13.59
CA GLY A 537 -6.05 11.67 12.88
C GLY A 537 -6.23 11.77 11.37
N ASN A 538 -6.88 10.78 10.75
CA ASN A 538 -7.10 10.76 9.30
C ASN A 538 -8.41 11.43 8.86
N LEU A 539 -9.23 11.93 9.81
CA LEU A 539 -10.50 12.57 9.50
C LEU A 539 -10.35 13.68 8.44
N PHE A 540 -9.43 14.62 8.63
CA PHE A 540 -9.23 15.73 7.69
C PHE A 540 -8.04 15.53 6.74
N PHE A 541 -7.59 14.28 6.52
CA PHE A 541 -6.46 14.00 5.63
C PHE A 541 -6.65 14.59 4.22
N MET A 542 -7.88 14.59 3.69
CA MET A 542 -8.24 15.18 2.39
C MET A 542 -8.01 16.70 2.28
N THR A 543 -7.85 17.41 3.40
CA THR A 543 -7.45 18.82 3.40
C THR A 543 -6.11 19.03 2.70
N THR A 544 -5.20 18.05 2.75
CA THR A 544 -3.90 18.14 2.03
C THR A 544 -4.09 18.34 0.54
N MET A 545 -4.93 17.51 -0.09
CA MET A 545 -5.31 17.61 -1.51
C MET A 545 -6.06 18.92 -1.80
N MET A 546 -7.04 19.24 -0.96
CA MET A 546 -7.85 20.46 -1.12
C MET A 546 -6.97 21.71 -1.16
N VAL A 547 -6.02 21.86 -0.23
CA VAL A 547 -5.14 23.04 -0.16
C VAL A 547 -4.19 23.09 -1.36
N VAL A 548 -3.62 21.95 -1.76
CA VAL A 548 -2.76 21.87 -2.96
C VAL A 548 -3.49 22.34 -4.22
N LEU A 549 -4.76 21.96 -4.37
CA LEU A 549 -5.56 22.38 -5.52
C LEU A 549 -5.98 23.84 -5.44
N ARG A 550 -6.35 24.32 -4.24
CA ARG A 550 -6.84 25.70 -4.08
C ARG A 550 -5.73 26.74 -4.09
N CYS A 551 -4.49 26.38 -3.80
CA CYS A 551 -3.39 27.36 -3.79
C CYS A 551 -2.79 27.62 -5.18
N VAL A 552 -3.36 27.06 -6.25
CA VAL A 552 -2.89 27.22 -7.63
C VAL A 552 -4.06 27.54 -8.56
N TYR A 553 -3.77 28.19 -9.69
CA TYR A 553 -4.77 28.50 -10.71
C TYR A 553 -5.27 27.23 -11.41
N ASP A 554 -6.44 27.32 -12.02
CA ASP A 554 -7.15 26.18 -12.63
C ASP A 554 -6.33 25.46 -13.71
N ASP A 555 -5.54 26.19 -14.48
CA ASP A 555 -4.64 25.67 -15.51
C ASP A 555 -3.42 24.93 -14.94
N GLU A 556 -3.04 25.23 -13.69
CA GLU A 556 -1.87 24.65 -13.00
C GLU A 556 -2.23 23.43 -12.10
N LYS A 557 -3.52 23.21 -11.78
CA LYS A 557 -3.97 22.16 -10.82
C LYS A 557 -3.48 20.75 -11.14
N VAL A 558 -3.54 20.34 -12.41
CA VAL A 558 -3.12 19.00 -12.85
C VAL A 558 -1.61 18.82 -12.67
N LEU A 559 -0.84 19.86 -12.98
CA LEU A 559 0.61 19.88 -12.85
C LEU A 559 1.03 19.86 -11.38
N ALA A 560 0.38 20.67 -10.55
CA ALA A 560 0.54 20.72 -9.10
C ALA A 560 0.35 19.34 -8.45
N LEU A 561 -0.76 18.65 -8.76
CA LEU A 561 -1.06 17.34 -8.21
C LEU A 561 -0.04 16.27 -8.66
N SER A 562 0.37 16.33 -9.92
CA SER A 562 1.37 15.41 -10.49
C SER A 562 2.73 15.56 -9.79
N PHE A 563 3.15 16.82 -9.53
CA PHE A 563 4.39 17.07 -8.79
C PHE A 563 4.30 16.69 -7.32
N ALA A 564 3.19 17.01 -6.65
CA ALA A 564 2.95 16.59 -5.27
C ALA A 564 3.03 15.06 -5.13
N SER A 565 2.37 14.32 -6.03
CA SER A 565 2.43 12.86 -6.05
C SER A 565 3.83 12.32 -6.36
N CYS A 566 4.55 12.92 -7.31
CA CYS A 566 5.91 12.51 -7.65
C CYS A 566 6.88 12.68 -6.46
N ILE A 567 6.87 13.85 -5.82
CA ILE A 567 7.73 14.15 -4.67
C ILE A 567 7.40 13.23 -3.49
N THR A 568 6.12 13.06 -3.18
CA THR A 568 5.69 12.18 -2.07
C THR A 568 6.01 10.71 -2.35
N ASN A 569 5.95 10.24 -3.59
CA ASN A 569 6.39 8.88 -3.93
C ASN A 569 7.90 8.68 -3.75
N ILE A 570 8.72 9.60 -4.29
CA ILE A 570 10.19 9.49 -4.27
C ILE A 570 10.75 9.67 -2.86
N MET A 571 10.25 10.65 -2.12
CA MET A 571 10.82 11.04 -0.81
C MET A 571 10.05 10.47 0.39
N GLY A 572 8.86 9.93 0.15
CA GLY A 572 7.97 9.40 1.17
C GLY A 572 7.77 7.90 1.05
N PHE A 573 6.97 7.47 0.07
CA PHE A 573 6.58 6.06 -0.08
C PHE A 573 7.74 5.10 -0.31
N ILE A 574 8.71 5.45 -1.16
CA ILE A 574 9.89 4.62 -1.45
C ILE A 574 10.81 4.43 -0.22
N PRO A 575 11.27 5.49 0.47
CA PRO A 575 12.19 5.34 1.59
C PRO A 575 11.53 4.83 2.89
N ALA A 576 10.24 5.06 3.10
CA ALA A 576 9.59 4.76 4.38
C ALA A 576 9.69 3.27 4.80
N PRO A 577 9.35 2.27 3.96
CA PRO A 577 9.48 0.85 4.35
C PRO A 577 10.93 0.43 4.61
N VAL A 578 11.91 1.04 3.93
CA VAL A 578 13.33 0.73 4.12
C VAL A 578 13.83 1.28 5.46
N ILE A 579 13.43 2.51 5.82
CA ILE A 579 13.81 3.15 7.08
C ILE A 579 13.22 2.40 8.27
N PHE A 580 11.92 2.06 8.22
CA PHE A 580 11.29 1.28 9.28
C PHE A 580 11.84 -0.15 9.36
N GLY A 581 12.15 -0.78 8.22
CA GLY A 581 12.82 -2.07 8.19
C GLY A 581 14.21 -2.03 8.82
N TRP A 582 14.98 -0.96 8.58
CA TRP A 582 16.27 -0.76 9.23
C TRP A 582 16.13 -0.58 10.76
N ILE A 583 15.17 0.20 11.23
CA ILE A 583 14.91 0.36 12.67
C ILE A 583 14.62 -0.98 13.33
N ILE A 584 13.73 -1.78 12.73
CA ILE A 584 13.39 -3.12 13.23
C ILE A 584 14.63 -4.01 13.32
N ASP A 585 15.49 -3.98 12.28
CA ASP A 585 16.70 -4.79 12.24
C ASP A 585 17.75 -4.36 13.31
N GLU A 586 17.82 -3.08 13.67
CA GLU A 586 18.71 -2.58 14.73
C GLU A 586 18.26 -3.04 16.14
N ASP A 587 16.95 -3.18 16.36
CA ASP A 587 16.39 -3.65 17.64
C ASP A 587 16.40 -5.20 17.78
N CYS A 588 17.06 -5.91 16.85
CA CYS A 588 17.16 -7.36 16.88
C CYS A 588 18.18 -7.87 17.90
N LEU A 589 17.75 -8.76 18.80
CA LEU A 589 18.63 -9.44 19.76
C LEU A 589 19.18 -10.76 19.21
N LEU A 590 18.36 -11.51 18.46
CA LEU A 590 18.74 -12.80 17.92
C LEU A 590 18.27 -12.98 16.47
N TRP A 591 19.25 -13.18 15.59
CA TRP A 591 19.03 -13.54 14.20
C TRP A 591 18.88 -15.05 14.05
N HIS A 592 17.82 -15.49 13.39
CA HIS A 592 17.74 -16.83 12.84
C HIS A 592 18.50 -16.85 11.51
N SER A 593 19.79 -17.16 11.63
CA SER A 593 20.64 -17.42 10.48
C SER A 593 20.98 -18.90 10.43
N LYS A 594 20.90 -19.46 9.23
CA LYS A 594 21.39 -20.82 8.98
C LYS A 594 22.88 -20.86 8.68
N CYS A 595 23.50 -19.68 8.51
CA CYS A 595 24.90 -19.52 8.13
C CYS A 595 25.63 -18.48 9.00
N PRO A 596 26.93 -18.68 9.32
CA PRO A 596 27.62 -17.91 10.36
C PRO A 596 27.69 -16.38 10.14
N ASP A 597 27.60 -15.92 8.89
CA ASP A 597 27.77 -14.50 8.53
C ASP A 597 26.51 -13.84 7.90
N ASP A 598 25.39 -14.56 7.79
CA ASP A 598 24.16 -14.02 7.20
C ASP A 598 23.25 -13.38 8.27
N ARG A 599 22.66 -12.23 7.94
CA ARG A 599 21.63 -11.58 8.76
C ARG A 599 20.26 -11.95 8.18
N GLY A 600 19.75 -13.06 8.68
CA GLY A 600 18.52 -13.71 8.24
C GLY A 600 17.24 -13.01 8.69
N ASN A 601 16.24 -13.79 9.12
CA ASN A 601 15.08 -13.29 9.86
C ASN A 601 15.50 -13.05 11.32
N CYS A 602 14.97 -12.03 11.98
CA CYS A 602 15.14 -11.88 13.42
C CYS A 602 14.00 -12.57 14.18
N VAL A 603 14.36 -13.36 15.20
CA VAL A 603 13.44 -14.19 15.99
C VAL A 603 13.16 -13.62 17.37
N VAL A 604 14.11 -12.90 17.96
CA VAL A 604 13.93 -12.23 19.26
C VAL A 604 14.40 -10.80 19.14
N TYR A 605 13.55 -9.87 19.56
CA TYR A 605 13.79 -8.44 19.53
C TYR A 605 13.86 -7.89 20.96
N ASP A 606 14.57 -6.78 21.16
CA ASP A 606 14.43 -5.99 22.37
C ASP A 606 13.08 -5.27 22.27
N ASN A 607 12.06 -5.79 22.95
CA ASN A 607 10.71 -5.25 22.80
C ASN A 607 10.63 -3.82 23.31
N LYS A 608 11.47 -3.41 24.27
CA LYS A 608 11.50 -2.04 24.78
C LYS A 608 12.15 -1.07 23.82
N ALA A 609 13.31 -1.40 23.27
CA ALA A 609 13.95 -0.60 22.24
C ALA A 609 13.04 -0.52 21.01
N PHE A 610 12.51 -1.66 20.56
CA PHE A 610 11.65 -1.72 19.38
C PHE A 610 10.38 -0.87 19.52
N ARG A 611 9.65 -0.94 20.65
CA ARG A 611 8.46 -0.09 20.83
C ARG A 611 8.79 1.39 20.85
N GLN A 612 9.94 1.77 21.44
CA GLN A 612 10.38 3.16 21.49
C GLN A 612 10.83 3.65 20.12
N SER A 613 11.77 2.96 19.47
CA SER A 613 12.29 3.33 18.16
C SER A 613 11.18 3.40 17.10
N PHE A 614 10.26 2.43 17.07
CA PHE A 614 9.16 2.38 16.11
C PHE A 614 8.16 3.55 16.29
N HIS A 615 7.70 3.78 17.52
CA HIS A 615 6.69 4.81 17.79
C HIS A 615 7.26 6.22 17.86
N LEU A 616 8.46 6.43 18.44
CA LEU A 616 9.08 7.75 18.51
C LEU A 616 9.52 8.24 17.13
N THR A 617 9.98 7.34 16.25
CA THR A 617 10.26 7.70 14.85
C THR A 617 8.97 8.11 14.13
N SER A 618 7.88 7.35 14.33
CA SER A 618 6.57 7.69 13.76
C SER A 618 6.04 9.02 14.29
N ALA A 619 6.17 9.28 15.60
CA ALA A 619 5.83 10.55 16.23
C ALA A 619 6.70 11.70 15.69
N GLY A 620 7.99 11.45 15.46
CA GLY A 620 8.92 12.42 14.89
C GLY A 620 8.53 12.84 13.48
N PHE A 621 8.35 11.88 12.56
CA PHE A 621 7.89 12.19 11.20
C PHE A 621 6.53 12.90 11.21
N GLN A 622 5.58 12.43 12.02
CA GLN A 622 4.28 13.08 12.13
C GLN A 622 4.37 14.49 12.73
N ALA A 623 5.26 14.74 13.68
CA ALA A 623 5.50 16.08 14.24
C ALA A 623 6.10 17.02 13.18
N PHE A 624 7.03 16.55 12.35
CA PHE A 624 7.51 17.33 11.20
C PHE A 624 6.40 17.63 10.19
N ALA A 625 5.49 16.68 9.97
CA ALA A 625 4.30 16.88 9.16
C ALA A 625 3.42 18.00 9.75
N VAL A 626 3.11 17.95 11.05
CA VAL A 626 2.34 18.99 11.77
C VAL A 626 3.02 20.35 11.70
N ILE A 627 4.33 20.43 11.96
CA ILE A 627 5.10 21.68 11.87
C ILE A 627 5.01 22.27 10.46
N SER A 628 5.08 21.42 9.43
CA SER A 628 4.95 21.85 8.04
C SER A 628 3.55 22.39 7.73
N VAL A 629 2.48 21.77 8.25
CA VAL A 629 1.11 22.31 8.13
C VAL A 629 0.94 23.63 8.91
N VAL A 630 1.57 23.77 10.08
CA VAL A 630 1.57 25.02 10.85
C VAL A 630 2.24 26.14 10.05
N ILE A 631 3.39 25.86 9.42
CA ILE A 631 4.08 26.79 8.51
C ILE A 631 3.16 27.13 7.32
N CYS A 632 2.51 26.13 6.72
CA CYS A 632 1.53 26.33 5.65
C CYS A 632 0.38 27.24 6.08
N TYR A 633 -0.13 27.07 7.30
CA TYR A 633 -1.18 27.94 7.85
C TYR A 633 -0.70 29.40 7.94
N PHE A 634 0.49 29.65 8.47
CA PHE A 634 1.03 31.01 8.54
C PHE A 634 1.23 31.66 7.17
N PHE A 635 1.69 30.90 6.17
CA PHE A 635 1.76 31.40 4.80
C PHE A 635 0.38 31.63 4.19
N SER A 636 -0.58 30.73 4.45
CA SER A 636 -1.95 30.86 3.95
C SER A 636 -2.68 32.10 4.47
N CYS A 637 -2.30 32.61 5.65
CA CYS A 637 -2.86 33.85 6.19
C CYS A 637 -2.38 35.11 5.46
N LYS A 638 -1.29 35.02 4.70
CA LYS A 638 -0.73 36.13 3.90
C LYS A 638 -0.86 35.88 2.40
N PHE A 639 -1.42 34.74 2.03
CA PHE A 639 -1.61 34.32 0.65
C PHE A 639 -3.07 34.54 0.30
N THR A 640 -3.31 35.25 -0.79
CA THR A 640 -4.62 35.36 -1.42
C THR A 640 -4.82 34.11 -2.27
N PHE A 641 -5.91 33.39 -2.04
CA PHE A 641 -6.23 32.23 -2.86
C PHE A 641 -6.85 32.69 -4.18
N PRO A 642 -6.62 32.00 -5.31
CA PRO A 642 -7.29 32.30 -6.58
C PRO A 642 -8.82 32.40 -6.46
N GLU A 643 -9.45 31.53 -5.66
CA GLU A 643 -10.90 31.61 -5.36
C GLU A 643 -11.28 32.93 -4.65
N GLU A 644 -10.39 33.49 -3.81
CA GLU A 644 -10.62 34.78 -3.13
C GLU A 644 -10.43 35.96 -4.11
N GLU A 645 -9.54 35.84 -5.11
CA GLU A 645 -9.35 36.85 -6.17
C GLU A 645 -10.58 36.91 -7.09
N GLU A 646 -11.12 35.76 -7.50
CA GLU A 646 -12.34 35.66 -8.34
C GLU A 646 -13.57 36.23 -7.61
N GLU A 647 -13.75 35.93 -6.32
CA GLU A 647 -14.85 36.49 -5.51
C GLU A 647 -14.74 38.02 -5.35
N GLU A 648 -13.53 38.56 -5.18
CA GLU A 648 -13.30 40.01 -5.10
C GLU A 648 -13.57 40.71 -6.45
N GLU A 649 -13.19 40.09 -7.58
CA GLU A 649 -13.49 40.60 -8.93
C GLU A 649 -15.01 40.58 -9.22
N GLU A 650 -15.72 39.52 -8.85
CA GLU A 650 -17.18 39.43 -8.98
C GLU A 650 -17.90 40.47 -8.11
N GLU A 651 -17.47 40.68 -6.86
CA GLU A 651 -18.04 41.72 -5.98
C GLU A 651 -17.77 43.13 -6.53
N GLU A 652 -16.59 43.40 -7.09
CA GLU A 652 -16.31 44.68 -7.74
C GLU A 652 -17.19 44.90 -8.97
N GLU A 653 -17.36 43.90 -9.84
CA GLU A 653 -18.25 43.96 -11.01
C GLU A 653 -19.71 44.24 -10.62
N GLU A 654 -20.24 43.55 -9.60
CA GLU A 654 -21.61 43.82 -9.10
C GLU A 654 -21.78 45.27 -8.59
N VAL A 655 -20.77 45.83 -7.93
CA VAL A 655 -20.79 47.23 -7.45
C VAL A 655 -20.73 48.21 -8.62
N TYR A 656 -19.94 47.92 -9.66
CA TYR A 656 -19.89 48.72 -10.88
C TYR A 656 -21.22 48.71 -11.64
N ASP A 657 -21.84 47.53 -11.80
CA ASP A 657 -23.14 47.38 -12.45
C ASP A 657 -24.25 48.11 -11.68
N GLU A 658 -24.28 48.01 -10.35
CA GLU A 658 -25.27 48.75 -9.52
C GLU A 658 -25.07 50.28 -9.62
N TYR A 659 -23.83 50.75 -9.79
CA TYR A 659 -23.53 52.16 -9.97
C TYR A 659 -24.01 52.68 -11.35
N ASP A 660 -23.77 51.93 -12.42
CA ASP A 660 -24.20 52.30 -13.76
C ASP A 660 -25.73 52.23 -13.93
N GLU A 661 -26.40 51.27 -13.29
CA GLU A 661 -27.87 51.17 -13.28
C GLU A 661 -28.50 52.42 -12.61
N LYS A 662 -27.96 52.86 -11.46
CA LYS A 662 -28.40 54.10 -10.78
C LYS A 662 -28.16 55.37 -11.62
N LYS A 663 -27.10 55.38 -12.42
CA LYS A 663 -26.77 56.51 -13.31
C LYS A 663 -27.67 56.55 -14.54
N ALA A 664 -28.03 55.40 -15.09
CA ALA A 664 -29.00 55.26 -16.17
C ALA A 664 -30.40 55.73 -15.72
N ASP A 665 -30.84 55.37 -14.52
CA ASP A 665 -32.11 55.82 -13.93
C ASP A 665 -32.17 57.34 -13.72
N GLN A 666 -31.05 57.96 -13.30
CA GLN A 666 -30.95 59.42 -13.23
C GLN A 666 -31.06 60.10 -14.62
N PHE A 667 -30.50 59.48 -15.65
CA PHE A 667 -30.57 59.98 -17.03
C PHE A 667 -31.99 59.87 -17.62
N ILE A 668 -32.68 58.75 -17.37
CA ILE A 668 -34.08 58.54 -17.78
C ILE A 668 -35.02 59.50 -17.02
N GLY A 669 -34.77 59.72 -15.73
CA GLY A 669 -35.49 60.71 -14.92
C GLY A 669 -35.33 62.15 -15.44
N SER A 670 -34.11 62.53 -15.85
CA SER A 670 -33.84 63.85 -16.42
C SER A 670 -34.44 64.02 -17.83
N SER A 671 -34.41 62.97 -18.66
CA SER A 671 -35.05 62.98 -19.99
C SER A 671 -36.58 63.10 -19.93
N ARG A 672 -37.24 62.52 -18.91
CA ARG A 672 -38.69 62.70 -18.70
C ARG A 672 -39.07 64.12 -18.22
N ILE A 673 -38.16 64.81 -17.54
CA ILE A 673 -38.35 66.21 -17.13
C ILE A 673 -38.18 67.13 -18.34
N VAL A 674 -37.27 66.84 -19.27
CA VAL A 674 -37.12 67.64 -20.50
C VAL A 674 -38.30 67.44 -21.48
N GLN A 675 -38.89 66.25 -21.57
CA GLN A 675 -40.09 66.00 -22.40
C GLN A 675 -41.41 66.54 -21.79
N SER A 676 -41.42 67.01 -20.54
CA SER A 676 -42.59 67.65 -19.92
C SER A 676 -42.50 69.17 -19.86
N VAL A 677 -41.37 69.74 -20.31
CA VAL A 677 -41.10 71.19 -20.34
C VAL A 677 -41.00 71.74 -21.78
N LEU A 678 -40.90 70.89 -22.79
CA LEU A 678 -41.12 71.20 -24.22
C LEU A 678 -42.56 70.86 -24.61
#